data_AF-A0A3N2FM20-F1
#
_entry.id   AF-A0A3N2FM20-F1
#
_cell.length_a   1.000
_cell.length_b   1.000
_cell.length_c   1.000
_cell.angle_alpha   90.00
_cell.angle_beta   90.00
_cell.angle_gamma   90.00
#
_symmetry.space_group_name_H-M   'P 1'
#
loop_
_entity.id
_entity.type
_entity.pdbx_description
1 polymer ?
#
loop_
_entity_poly.entity_id
_entity_poly.type
_entity_poly.pdbx_seq_one_letter_code
_entity_poly.pdbx_strand_id
1 'polypeptide(L)'
;MTSRGATPTGPRRVLVVGAGPAAHRLVDALVARAGATALAITVFGEEAHHPYDRVSLSKRLEGMTDLTLGDGALWEAATLVTSSRVVALDPERCRVQLADGRWFEGDEIVLATGSSATVPPIEGAEHGRVYRTLEDVDGLVADLAAFRARRGRPASVVVVGGGLLGLEAAGGAHRLGARTALIHSGRWLMSAQLDEGAGQALGRIIAAQGVTLHLGNRPTAVLTSPQGTVLGVTMTDGTSIGADMVVFSIGITARDELARAVGIEVAPRGGVVVDEACRTSRPHVWAIGEVAAIDGRTVGLVAPANAMAEVVADRLLGGDATFPGVDDATKLKLSGVEVASFGDALGAGEGALEVVYADPARGLYQKIVVSDDARTLLGGMFVGDAGPYSSLRPLLGRELPAEPSAYLAAAGGEAPSGDLPDDAQLCSCNNVSVGDVRHAIGEGCTELGPLKACTRAGTQCGSCVPLVKKLLDTELTRAGVEVSRALCEHVSLSRSELFESVRILGLSSAEQVMERFGSGLGCDVCKPVIASVLATQTNGYILDAGQAPLQDTNDRALANMQKDGTYSVVPRVPGGEITPAKLKVIAEVAEQYGLYTKITGGQRIDMFGARLEQLPEIWRILVDAGMESGQAYGKSLRTVKSCVGSTWCRYGVQDAVGMAIFLEERYRGLRSPHKFKLGVSGCARECAEARGKDIGVIATDTGWNLYVGGNGGYQPAHAQLLAQDLDDETLVRYIDRYVMYYVRTAERLQRTARWQEDLPGGLDHVKEVVCEDSLGIAAELEAAMATHVDTYVDEWAATLADPDRLRRFRSFVNAPDTADPRVSTVRERGQSRPAGRDERSDGPVLVAGTSIPIGPGAVSVVGPSASVPAPATLAPFAPSGSAGSSASAASAVPGSEA
;
A
#
# COMPACT_ATOMS: atom_id res chain seq x y z
N MET A 1 -15.39 1.83 -70.39
CA MET A 1 -14.41 0.80 -70.02
C MET A 1 -14.03 1.00 -68.56
N THR A 2 -14.65 0.21 -67.69
CA THR A 2 -14.45 0.21 -66.24
C THR A 2 -13.17 -0.56 -65.90
N SER A 3 -12.12 0.11 -65.45
CA SER A 3 -10.95 -0.56 -64.89
C SER A 3 -11.31 -1.11 -63.51
N ARG A 4 -11.65 -2.40 -63.45
CA ARG A 4 -11.60 -3.17 -62.21
C ARG A 4 -10.14 -3.19 -61.76
N GLY A 5 -9.81 -2.37 -60.76
CA GLY A 5 -8.52 -2.43 -60.08
C GLY A 5 -8.36 -3.80 -59.43
N ALA A 6 -7.25 -4.47 -59.71
CA ALA A 6 -6.90 -5.73 -59.07
C ALA A 6 -6.81 -5.54 -57.55
N THR A 7 -7.53 -6.37 -56.80
CA THR A 7 -7.39 -6.49 -55.34
C THR A 7 -5.95 -6.93 -55.04
N PRO A 8 -5.20 -6.25 -54.15
CA PRO A 8 -3.86 -6.70 -53.78
C PRO A 8 -3.95 -8.09 -53.14
N THR A 9 -3.19 -9.05 -53.65
CA THR A 9 -3.19 -10.46 -53.19
C THR A 9 -2.26 -10.70 -51.99
N GLY A 10 -1.94 -9.66 -51.21
CA GLY A 10 -1.05 -9.71 -50.05
C GLY A 10 -1.69 -9.11 -48.79
N PRO A 11 -1.10 -9.32 -47.60
CA PRO A 11 -1.63 -8.76 -46.36
C PRO A 11 -1.68 -7.23 -46.42
N ARG A 12 -2.76 -6.62 -45.91
CA ARG A 12 -2.90 -5.16 -45.79
C ARG A 12 -1.89 -4.65 -44.75
N ARG A 13 -1.03 -3.73 -45.15
CA ARG A 13 0.08 -3.20 -44.34
C ARG A 13 -0.36 -1.99 -43.54
N VAL A 14 -0.26 -2.08 -42.22
CA VAL A 14 -0.61 -1.00 -41.30
C VAL A 14 0.67 -0.50 -40.61
N LEU A 15 1.01 0.77 -40.83
CA LEU A 15 2.15 1.43 -40.22
C LEU A 15 1.67 2.27 -39.03
N VAL A 16 2.12 1.94 -37.82
CA VAL A 16 1.77 2.66 -36.60
C VAL A 16 2.96 3.50 -36.16
N VAL A 17 2.76 4.81 -36.08
CA VAL A 17 3.80 5.79 -35.73
C VAL A 17 3.65 6.19 -34.27
N GLY A 18 4.49 5.64 -33.41
CA GLY A 18 4.43 5.76 -31.97
C GLY A 18 4.17 4.40 -31.30
N ALA A 19 4.86 4.14 -30.18
CA ALA A 19 4.81 2.87 -29.44
C ALA A 19 4.31 3.07 -28.01
N GLY A 20 3.30 3.93 -27.83
CA GLY A 20 2.67 4.19 -26.52
C GLY A 20 1.49 3.26 -26.22
N PRO A 21 0.78 3.48 -25.09
CA PRO A 21 -0.39 2.68 -24.70
C PRO A 21 -1.47 2.58 -25.78
N ALA A 22 -1.75 3.67 -26.52
CA ALA A 22 -2.72 3.68 -27.61
C ALA A 22 -2.32 2.75 -28.77
N ALA A 23 -1.03 2.76 -29.13
CA ALA A 23 -0.50 1.89 -30.18
C ALA A 23 -0.54 0.43 -29.77
N HIS A 24 -0.11 0.12 -28.54
CA HIS A 24 -0.26 -1.22 -27.97
C HIS A 24 -1.71 -1.69 -28.05
N ARG A 25 -2.67 -0.85 -27.64
CA ARG A 25 -4.10 -1.19 -27.67
C ARG A 25 -4.62 -1.43 -29.09
N LEU A 26 -4.20 -0.61 -30.05
CA LEU A 26 -4.57 -0.80 -31.46
C LEU A 26 -4.08 -2.15 -31.99
N VAL A 27 -2.82 -2.48 -31.73
CA VAL A 27 -2.21 -3.73 -32.20
C VAL A 27 -2.89 -4.93 -31.56
N ASP A 28 -3.12 -4.90 -30.24
CA ASP A 28 -3.87 -5.92 -29.50
C ASP A 28 -5.26 -6.15 -30.11
N ALA A 29 -6.02 -5.08 -30.34
CA ALA A 29 -7.35 -5.16 -30.92
C ALA A 29 -7.33 -5.70 -32.37
N LEU A 30 -6.38 -5.27 -33.20
CA LEU A 30 -6.23 -5.75 -34.57
C LEU A 30 -5.87 -7.24 -34.60
N VAL A 31 -4.89 -7.68 -33.80
CA VAL A 31 -4.46 -9.09 -33.74
C VAL A 31 -5.59 -9.98 -33.23
N ALA A 32 -6.33 -9.55 -32.21
CA ALA A 32 -7.44 -10.30 -31.66
C ALA A 32 -8.64 -10.44 -32.63
N ARG A 33 -8.87 -9.47 -33.52
CA ARG A 33 -10.07 -9.39 -34.38
C ARG A 33 -9.82 -9.69 -35.85
N ALA A 34 -8.56 -9.73 -36.31
CA ALA A 34 -8.22 -9.89 -37.73
C ALA A 34 -8.88 -11.11 -38.37
N GLY A 35 -9.05 -12.22 -37.64
CA GLY A 35 -9.68 -13.44 -38.15
C GLY A 35 -8.98 -13.94 -39.42
N ALA A 36 -9.72 -14.03 -40.53
CA ALA A 36 -9.18 -14.41 -41.85
C ALA A 36 -8.55 -13.24 -42.63
N THR A 37 -8.61 -12.02 -42.11
CA THR A 37 -8.03 -10.82 -42.74
C THR A 37 -6.52 -10.84 -42.55
N ALA A 38 -5.77 -10.94 -43.64
CA ALA A 38 -4.32 -10.91 -43.58
C ALA A 38 -3.85 -9.46 -43.35
N LEU A 39 -3.30 -9.18 -42.15
CA LEU A 39 -2.70 -7.89 -41.79
C LEU A 39 -1.19 -8.05 -41.58
N ALA A 40 -0.43 -7.04 -41.99
CA ALA A 40 0.98 -6.90 -41.69
C ALA A 40 1.20 -5.59 -40.93
N ILE A 41 1.40 -5.68 -39.62
CA ILE A 41 1.45 -4.51 -38.73
C ILE A 41 2.91 -4.20 -38.39
N THR A 42 3.34 -2.95 -38.59
CA THR A 42 4.66 -2.46 -38.17
C THR A 42 4.49 -1.23 -37.28
N VAL A 43 5.07 -1.28 -36.08
CA VAL A 43 5.01 -0.20 -35.09
C VAL A 43 6.40 0.40 -34.92
N PHE A 44 6.49 1.72 -35.03
CA PHE A 44 7.74 2.46 -34.86
C PHE A 44 7.73 3.25 -33.55
N GLY A 45 8.68 2.96 -32.66
CA GLY A 45 8.86 3.65 -31.38
C GLY A 45 10.18 4.40 -31.34
N GLU A 46 10.16 5.67 -30.93
CA GLU A 46 11.38 6.46 -30.69
C GLU A 46 12.12 6.01 -29.42
N GLU A 47 11.38 5.59 -28.38
CA GLU A 47 11.95 5.09 -27.14
C GLU A 47 12.57 3.69 -27.31
N ALA A 48 13.53 3.36 -26.44
CA ALA A 48 14.21 2.06 -26.47
C ALA A 48 13.36 0.93 -25.84
N HIS A 49 12.26 1.29 -25.19
CA HIS A 49 11.41 0.38 -24.44
C HIS A 49 10.27 -0.21 -25.29
N HIS A 50 9.86 -1.43 -24.95
CA HIS A 50 8.54 -1.93 -25.36
C HIS A 50 7.44 -1.02 -24.79
N PRO A 51 6.24 -0.97 -25.40
CA PRO A 51 5.14 -0.17 -24.87
C PRO A 51 4.87 -0.49 -23.39
N TYR A 52 4.68 0.54 -22.57
CA TYR A 52 4.60 0.42 -21.11
C TYR A 52 3.49 1.31 -20.51
N ASP A 53 3.08 0.99 -19.28
CA ASP A 53 2.03 1.71 -18.56
C ASP A 53 2.53 3.06 -18.02
N ARG A 54 2.26 4.11 -18.80
CA ARG A 54 2.60 5.49 -18.42
C ARG A 54 1.85 6.00 -17.19
N VAL A 55 0.70 5.43 -16.85
CA VAL A 55 -0.08 5.84 -15.65
C VAL A 55 0.63 5.36 -14.38
N SER A 56 1.39 4.27 -14.48
CA SER A 56 2.15 3.69 -13.37
C SER A 56 3.59 4.21 -13.28
N LEU A 57 3.97 5.29 -13.99
CA LEU A 57 5.34 5.85 -13.95
C LEU A 57 5.83 6.14 -12.53
N SER A 58 4.93 6.54 -11.64
CA SER A 58 5.27 6.80 -10.24
C SER A 58 5.80 5.59 -9.48
N LYS A 59 5.48 4.35 -9.91
CA LYS A 59 6.05 3.12 -9.34
C LYS A 59 7.53 2.93 -9.70
N ARG A 60 7.99 3.55 -10.79
CA ARG A 60 9.39 3.51 -11.23
C ARG A 60 10.30 4.38 -10.34
N LEU A 61 9.74 5.40 -9.68
CA LEU A 61 10.46 6.19 -8.68
C LEU A 61 10.86 5.38 -7.44
N GLU A 62 10.19 4.25 -7.17
CA GLU A 62 10.41 3.42 -5.98
C GLU A 62 11.37 2.24 -6.25
N GLY A 63 11.84 2.10 -7.49
CA GLY A 63 12.78 1.07 -7.91
C GLY A 63 12.55 0.62 -9.36
N MET A 64 13.30 -0.39 -9.79
CA MET A 64 13.27 -0.96 -11.15
C MET A 64 12.02 -1.82 -11.41
N THR A 65 10.83 -1.28 -11.18
CA THR A 65 9.57 -1.93 -11.51
C THR A 65 9.44 -2.04 -13.03
N ASP A 66 9.11 -3.23 -13.54
CA ASP A 66 8.75 -3.42 -14.94
C ASP A 66 7.33 -2.91 -15.18
N LEU A 67 7.19 -2.01 -16.15
CA LEU A 67 5.92 -1.39 -16.52
C LEU A 67 5.45 -1.82 -17.92
N THR A 68 6.11 -2.79 -18.55
CA THR A 68 5.76 -3.27 -19.89
C THR A 68 4.28 -3.68 -19.96
N LEU A 69 3.59 -3.26 -21.02
CA LEU A 69 2.19 -3.61 -21.29
C LEU A 69 2.12 -4.93 -22.05
N GLY A 70 1.21 -5.80 -21.61
CA GLY A 70 0.94 -7.07 -22.28
C GLY A 70 2.06 -8.10 -22.13
N ASP A 71 1.93 -9.21 -22.85
CA ASP A 71 3.01 -10.18 -23.02
C ASP A 71 3.87 -9.84 -24.25
N GLY A 72 5.05 -10.47 -24.34
CA GLY A 72 5.92 -10.31 -25.51
C GLY A 72 5.37 -10.95 -26.78
N ALA A 73 4.40 -11.87 -26.67
CA ALA A 73 3.88 -12.66 -27.79
C ALA A 73 3.07 -11.82 -28.79
N LEU A 74 2.47 -10.71 -28.33
CA LEU A 74 1.82 -9.74 -29.23
C LEU A 74 2.77 -9.26 -30.35
N TRP A 75 4.06 -9.11 -30.03
CA TRP A 75 5.09 -8.65 -30.96
C TRP A 75 5.69 -9.78 -31.81
N GLU A 76 5.19 -11.00 -31.68
CA GLU A 76 5.41 -12.06 -32.67
C GLU A 76 4.40 -11.93 -33.82
N ALA A 77 3.18 -11.45 -33.52
CA ALA A 77 2.13 -11.21 -34.51
C ALA A 77 2.22 -9.84 -35.22
N ALA A 78 2.97 -8.90 -34.65
CA ALA A 78 3.24 -7.57 -35.22
C ALA A 78 4.72 -7.21 -35.08
N THR A 79 5.28 -6.45 -36.03
CA THR A 79 6.69 -6.02 -35.96
C THR A 79 6.82 -4.76 -35.11
N LEU A 80 7.53 -4.81 -33.99
CA LEU A 80 7.92 -3.64 -33.21
C LEU A 80 9.35 -3.22 -33.54
N VAL A 81 9.54 -1.96 -33.92
CA VAL A 81 10.84 -1.35 -34.18
C VAL A 81 11.07 -0.21 -33.18
N THR A 82 11.82 -0.49 -32.12
CA THR A 82 12.19 0.50 -31.08
C THR A 82 13.40 1.34 -31.51
N SER A 83 13.71 2.39 -30.73
CA SER A 83 14.82 3.33 -31.00
C SER A 83 14.83 3.90 -32.43
N SER A 84 13.65 4.01 -33.03
CA SER A 84 13.46 4.30 -34.45
C SER A 84 12.42 5.40 -34.61
N ARG A 85 12.89 6.65 -34.53
CA ARG A 85 12.04 7.83 -34.71
C ARG A 85 11.62 7.99 -36.17
N VAL A 86 10.32 8.13 -36.41
CA VAL A 86 9.78 8.61 -37.69
C VAL A 86 9.95 10.12 -37.79
N VAL A 87 10.54 10.60 -38.88
CA VAL A 87 10.88 12.02 -39.11
C VAL A 87 10.13 12.66 -40.27
N ALA A 88 9.58 11.85 -41.18
CA ALA A 88 8.77 12.35 -42.29
C ALA A 88 7.62 11.40 -42.62
N LEU A 89 6.56 11.99 -43.19
CA LEU A 89 5.35 11.33 -43.66
C LEU A 89 5.14 11.70 -45.13
N ASP A 90 4.70 10.76 -45.96
CA ASP A 90 4.28 11.00 -47.34
C ASP A 90 2.90 10.33 -47.53
N PRO A 91 1.81 11.10 -47.34
CA PRO A 91 0.46 10.55 -47.35
C PRO A 91 0.02 10.09 -48.75
N GLU A 92 0.55 10.71 -49.82
CA GLU A 92 0.19 10.36 -51.21
C GLU A 92 0.71 8.97 -51.60
N ARG A 93 1.86 8.57 -51.04
CA ARG A 93 2.45 7.24 -51.25
C ARG A 93 2.25 6.29 -50.07
N CYS A 94 1.49 6.71 -49.05
CA CYS A 94 1.27 5.98 -47.81
C CYS A 94 2.56 5.39 -47.21
N ARG A 95 3.54 6.26 -46.94
CA ARG A 95 4.85 5.83 -46.41
C ARG A 95 5.41 6.78 -45.35
N VAL A 96 6.27 6.24 -44.49
CA VAL A 96 6.95 6.97 -43.41
C VAL A 96 8.47 6.82 -43.53
N GLN A 97 9.21 7.85 -43.12
CA GLN A 97 10.68 7.84 -43.10
C GLN A 97 11.21 7.79 -41.68
N LEU A 98 12.15 6.89 -41.42
CA LEU A 98 12.92 6.86 -40.17
C LEU A 98 14.06 7.88 -40.18
N ALA A 99 14.55 8.23 -38.99
CA ALA A 99 15.66 9.16 -38.80
C ALA A 99 16.96 8.73 -39.51
N ASP A 100 17.14 7.43 -39.77
CA ASP A 100 18.26 6.89 -40.53
C ASP A 100 18.09 6.98 -42.07
N GLY A 101 16.99 7.58 -42.53
CA GLY A 101 16.68 7.85 -43.93
C GLY A 101 15.88 6.75 -44.64
N ARG A 102 15.67 5.58 -44.03
CA ARG A 102 14.89 4.48 -44.62
C ARG A 102 13.41 4.82 -44.71
N TRP A 103 12.79 4.47 -45.84
CA TRP A 103 11.34 4.62 -46.06
C TRP A 103 10.63 3.27 -45.93
N PHE A 104 9.45 3.29 -45.32
CA PHE A 104 8.56 2.14 -45.18
C PHE A 104 7.21 2.46 -45.78
N GLU A 105 6.77 1.65 -46.74
CA GLU A 105 5.49 1.79 -47.44
C GLU A 105 4.43 0.87 -46.82
N GLY A 106 3.21 1.39 -46.71
CA GLY A 106 2.05 0.69 -46.20
C GLY A 106 0.81 0.99 -47.02
N ASP A 107 -0.33 0.51 -46.52
CA ASP A 107 -1.65 0.80 -47.07
C ASP A 107 -2.43 1.74 -46.14
N GLU A 108 -2.11 1.73 -44.84
CA GLU A 108 -2.72 2.57 -43.80
C GLU A 108 -1.64 3.08 -42.84
N ILE A 109 -1.76 4.34 -42.41
CA ILE A 109 -0.87 4.96 -41.42
C ILE A 109 -1.69 5.41 -40.21
N VAL A 110 -1.28 4.99 -39.02
CA VAL A 110 -1.90 5.43 -37.77
C VAL A 110 -0.90 6.25 -36.95
N LEU A 111 -1.20 7.54 -36.78
CA LEU A 111 -0.43 8.45 -35.93
C LEU A 111 -0.82 8.24 -34.46
N ALA A 112 0.09 7.64 -33.70
CA ALA A 112 -0.04 7.36 -32.28
C ALA A 112 1.15 7.99 -31.50
N THR A 113 1.62 9.15 -31.96
CA THR A 113 2.82 9.86 -31.45
C THR A 113 2.63 10.46 -30.07
N GLY A 114 1.38 10.52 -29.57
CA GLY A 114 1.04 11.04 -28.26
C GLY A 114 1.43 12.51 -28.09
N SER A 115 1.92 12.84 -26.90
CA SER A 115 2.33 14.20 -26.53
C SER A 115 3.70 14.25 -25.86
N SER A 116 4.34 15.41 -25.92
CA SER A 116 5.53 15.79 -25.14
C SER A 116 5.12 16.58 -23.89
N ALA A 117 5.98 16.59 -22.86
CA ALA A 117 5.77 17.46 -21.70
C ALA A 117 5.96 18.92 -22.09
N THR A 118 5.03 19.80 -21.70
CA THR A 118 5.14 21.22 -21.98
C THR A 118 6.21 21.88 -21.10
N VAL A 119 7.16 22.57 -21.73
CA VAL A 119 8.18 23.39 -21.06
C VAL A 119 7.82 24.87 -21.26
N PRO A 120 7.80 25.70 -20.21
CA PRO A 120 7.42 27.11 -20.34
C PRO A 120 8.50 27.89 -21.12
N PRO A 121 8.11 28.88 -21.95
CA PRO A 121 9.05 29.69 -22.73
C PRO A 121 9.66 30.80 -21.85
N ILE A 122 10.44 30.40 -20.85
CA ILE A 122 11.13 31.28 -19.91
C ILE A 122 12.64 31.08 -20.01
N GLU A 123 13.41 32.09 -19.64
CA GLU A 123 14.88 32.02 -19.64
C GLU A 123 15.37 30.86 -18.75
N GLY A 124 16.34 30.08 -19.24
CA GLY A 124 16.95 28.97 -18.51
C GLY A 124 16.12 27.70 -18.44
N ALA A 125 14.92 27.65 -19.04
CA ALA A 125 14.02 26.49 -18.99
C ALA A 125 14.65 25.20 -19.56
N GLU A 126 15.59 25.31 -20.49
CA GLU A 126 16.35 24.20 -21.08
C GLU A 126 17.20 23.43 -20.06
N HIS A 127 17.46 24.01 -18.88
CA HIS A 127 18.17 23.36 -17.78
C HIS A 127 17.25 22.56 -16.84
N GLY A 128 15.93 22.64 -17.04
CA GLY A 128 14.94 21.86 -16.29
C GLY A 128 14.88 20.39 -16.72
N ARG A 129 14.18 19.59 -15.92
CA ARG A 129 13.76 18.21 -16.23
C ARG A 129 12.27 18.21 -16.54
N VAL A 130 11.80 17.15 -17.19
CA VAL A 130 10.38 16.86 -17.36
C VAL A 130 10.05 15.52 -16.70
N TYR A 131 8.76 15.17 -16.60
CA TYR A 131 8.29 13.91 -16.02
C TYR A 131 7.29 13.27 -16.97
N ARG A 132 7.77 12.42 -17.89
CA ARG A 132 6.94 11.90 -18.98
C ARG A 132 7.29 10.50 -19.48
N THR A 133 8.58 10.15 -19.58
CA THR A 133 9.05 8.82 -20.01
C THR A 133 9.73 8.05 -18.88
N LEU A 134 10.03 6.77 -19.11
CA LEU A 134 10.85 5.97 -18.20
C LEU A 134 12.24 6.60 -18.02
N GLU A 135 12.85 7.07 -19.11
CA GLU A 135 14.17 7.71 -19.10
C GLU A 135 14.16 9.03 -18.32
N ASP A 136 13.07 9.81 -18.38
CA ASP A 136 12.92 11.02 -17.55
C ASP A 136 12.96 10.68 -16.05
N VAL A 137 12.22 9.62 -15.66
CA VAL A 137 12.12 9.18 -14.27
C VAL A 137 13.44 8.57 -13.80
N ASP A 138 14.01 7.66 -14.58
CA ASP A 138 15.28 7.01 -14.27
C ASP A 138 16.42 8.05 -14.20
N GLY A 139 16.41 9.05 -15.09
CA GLY A 139 17.32 10.19 -15.09
C GLY A 139 17.16 11.07 -13.85
N LEU A 140 15.93 11.41 -13.45
CA LEU A 140 15.66 12.16 -12.23
C LEU A 140 16.16 11.43 -10.98
N VAL A 141 15.92 10.12 -10.88
CA VAL A 141 16.40 9.28 -9.78
C VAL A 141 17.93 9.27 -9.73
N ALA A 142 18.58 9.05 -10.88
CA ALA A 142 20.04 9.03 -10.98
C ALA A 142 20.66 10.38 -10.61
N ASP A 143 20.09 11.48 -11.09
CA ASP A 143 20.54 12.84 -10.79
C ASP A 143 20.45 13.16 -9.29
N LEU A 144 19.35 12.78 -8.64
CA LEU A 144 19.17 12.96 -7.19
C LEU A 144 20.18 12.15 -6.37
N ALA A 145 20.42 10.90 -6.75
CA ALA A 145 21.42 10.05 -6.11
C ALA A 145 22.84 10.63 -6.29
N ALA A 146 23.20 11.01 -7.52
CA ALA A 146 24.49 11.59 -7.84
C ALA A 146 24.71 12.96 -7.17
N PHE A 147 23.66 13.77 -7.02
CA PHE A 147 23.72 15.02 -6.28
C PHE A 147 24.03 14.76 -4.80
N ARG A 148 23.29 13.85 -4.16
CA ARG A 148 23.48 13.50 -2.75
C ARG A 148 24.88 12.99 -2.48
N ALA A 149 25.40 12.11 -3.34
CA ALA A 149 26.75 11.57 -3.23
C ALA A 149 27.83 12.68 -3.32
N ARG A 150 27.68 13.61 -4.27
CA ARG A 150 28.67 14.70 -4.48
C ARG A 150 28.61 15.80 -3.42
N ARG A 151 27.42 16.13 -2.92
CA ARG A 151 27.20 17.31 -2.05
C ARG A 151 27.02 16.95 -0.57
N GLY A 152 26.84 15.68 -0.23
CA GLY A 152 26.63 15.23 1.16
C GLY A 152 25.34 15.74 1.80
N ARG A 153 24.39 16.26 1.01
CA ARG A 153 23.09 16.78 1.48
C ARG A 153 21.96 16.44 0.50
N PRO A 154 20.69 16.43 0.95
CA PRO A 154 19.52 16.44 0.07
C PRO A 154 19.57 17.53 -1.01
N ALA A 155 19.13 17.20 -2.22
CA ALA A 155 18.83 18.19 -3.25
C ALA A 155 17.56 18.98 -2.89
N SER A 156 17.52 20.26 -3.25
CA SER A 156 16.28 21.05 -3.31
C SER A 156 15.68 20.91 -4.70
N VAL A 157 14.47 20.35 -4.80
CA VAL A 157 13.76 20.16 -6.08
C VAL A 157 12.55 21.07 -6.11
N VAL A 158 12.45 21.87 -7.17
CA VAL A 158 11.25 22.66 -7.45
C VAL A 158 10.46 21.98 -8.56
N VAL A 159 9.21 21.61 -8.29
CA VAL A 159 8.28 21.09 -9.30
C VAL A 159 7.33 22.19 -9.71
N VAL A 160 7.23 22.45 -11.02
CA VAL A 160 6.35 23.47 -11.59
C VAL A 160 5.14 22.78 -12.20
N GLY A 161 3.96 23.02 -11.62
CA GLY A 161 2.68 22.44 -11.99
C GLY A 161 2.07 21.63 -10.84
N GLY A 162 0.90 22.05 -10.35
CA GLY A 162 0.13 21.41 -9.28
C GLY A 162 -0.97 20.46 -9.78
N GLY A 163 -0.80 19.89 -10.97
CA GLY A 163 -1.66 18.84 -11.51
C GLY A 163 -1.22 17.43 -11.06
N LEU A 164 -1.88 16.40 -11.60
CA LEU A 164 -1.64 14.99 -11.27
C LEU A 164 -0.15 14.60 -11.30
N LEU A 165 0.48 14.74 -12.48
CA LEU A 165 1.89 14.37 -12.69
C LEU A 165 2.85 15.20 -11.85
N GLY A 166 2.53 16.48 -11.61
CA GLY A 166 3.37 17.36 -10.80
C GLY A 166 3.34 16.97 -9.33
N LEU A 167 2.17 16.57 -8.82
CA LEU A 167 2.04 16.01 -7.48
C LEU A 167 2.78 14.67 -7.35
N GLU A 168 2.70 13.80 -8.36
CA GLU A 168 3.46 12.55 -8.39
C GLU A 168 4.98 12.78 -8.39
N ALA A 169 5.48 13.67 -9.26
CA ALA A 169 6.89 14.03 -9.31
C ALA A 169 7.37 14.66 -7.99
N ALA A 170 6.57 15.54 -7.39
CA ALA A 170 6.90 16.20 -6.13
C ALA A 170 6.96 15.22 -4.96
N GLY A 171 5.92 14.39 -4.82
CA GLY A 171 5.87 13.35 -3.79
C GLY A 171 6.97 12.29 -4.00
N GLY A 172 7.26 11.96 -5.26
CA GLY A 172 8.34 11.06 -5.67
C GLY A 172 9.72 11.54 -5.25
N ALA A 173 10.09 12.75 -5.66
CA ALA A 173 11.34 13.38 -5.28
C ALA A 173 11.49 13.51 -3.75
N HIS A 174 10.40 13.83 -3.05
CA HIS A 174 10.40 13.89 -1.58
C HIS A 174 10.72 12.52 -0.95
N ARG A 175 10.10 11.43 -1.43
CA ARG A 175 10.38 10.06 -0.95
C ARG A 175 11.81 9.62 -1.23
N LEU A 176 12.41 10.09 -2.32
CA LEU A 176 13.82 9.88 -2.65
C LEU A 176 14.78 10.72 -1.78
N GLY A 177 14.23 11.50 -0.84
CA GLY A 177 14.98 12.25 0.16
C GLY A 177 15.33 13.68 -0.26
N ALA A 178 14.71 14.22 -1.33
CA ALA A 178 14.84 15.62 -1.70
C ALA A 178 13.98 16.54 -0.83
N ARG A 179 14.39 17.79 -0.67
CA ARG A 179 13.53 18.87 -0.17
C ARG A 179 12.72 19.40 -1.35
N THR A 180 11.41 19.19 -1.32
CA THR A 180 10.56 19.51 -2.47
C THR A 180 9.71 20.74 -2.22
N ALA A 181 9.70 21.65 -3.20
CA ALA A 181 8.74 22.73 -3.29
C ALA A 181 7.95 22.58 -4.59
N LEU A 182 6.66 22.91 -4.55
CA LEU A 182 5.77 22.87 -5.70
C LEU A 182 5.26 24.28 -6.00
N ILE A 183 5.36 24.70 -7.25
CA ILE A 183 4.85 25.97 -7.76
C ILE A 183 3.65 25.69 -8.65
N HIS A 184 2.53 26.34 -8.39
CA HIS A 184 1.33 26.22 -9.23
C HIS A 184 0.72 27.58 -9.50
N SER A 185 0.33 27.82 -10.74
CA SER A 185 -0.26 29.09 -11.17
C SER A 185 -1.66 29.31 -10.59
N GLY A 186 -2.41 28.23 -10.34
CA GLY A 186 -3.70 28.28 -9.67
C GLY A 186 -3.58 28.54 -8.17
N ARG A 187 -4.62 29.11 -7.57
CA ARG A 187 -4.68 29.38 -6.12
C ARG A 187 -4.81 28.11 -5.26
N TRP A 188 -5.16 26.99 -5.87
CA TRP A 188 -5.24 25.65 -5.26
C TRP A 188 -4.76 24.57 -6.22
N LEU A 189 -4.43 23.40 -5.68
CA LEU A 189 -3.94 22.25 -6.46
C LEU A 189 -5.05 21.60 -7.28
N MET A 190 -4.69 20.97 -8.41
CA MET A 190 -5.62 20.29 -9.33
C MET A 190 -6.82 21.16 -9.72
N SER A 191 -6.61 22.46 -9.93
CA SER A 191 -7.66 23.45 -10.19
C SER A 191 -8.44 23.27 -11.50
N ALA A 192 -8.06 22.30 -12.33
CA ALA A 192 -8.84 21.90 -13.51
C ALA A 192 -9.86 20.80 -13.19
N GLN A 193 -9.67 20.03 -12.12
CA GLN A 193 -10.52 18.89 -11.74
C GLN A 193 -11.25 19.11 -10.41
N LEU A 194 -10.74 20.02 -9.56
CA LEU A 194 -11.22 20.28 -8.21
C LEU A 194 -11.66 21.73 -8.06
N ASP A 195 -12.72 21.93 -7.27
CA ASP A 195 -13.05 23.25 -6.75
C ASP A 195 -12.06 23.70 -5.66
N GLU A 196 -12.23 24.93 -5.20
CA GLU A 196 -11.35 25.53 -4.20
C GLU A 196 -11.36 24.75 -2.87
N GLY A 197 -12.52 24.27 -2.41
CA GLY A 197 -12.63 23.54 -1.14
C GLY A 197 -11.85 22.23 -1.16
N ALA A 198 -12.04 21.43 -2.21
CA ALA A 198 -11.30 20.20 -2.46
C ALA A 198 -9.79 20.48 -2.65
N GLY A 199 -9.43 21.52 -3.41
CA GLY A 199 -8.05 21.90 -3.65
C GLY A 199 -7.30 22.36 -2.40
N GLN A 200 -7.97 23.06 -1.48
CA GLN A 200 -7.41 23.45 -0.18
C GLN A 200 -7.24 22.24 0.75
N ALA A 201 -8.20 21.31 0.76
CA ALA A 201 -8.05 20.05 1.49
C ALA A 201 -6.83 19.26 0.99
N LEU A 202 -6.69 19.12 -0.33
CA LEU A 202 -5.53 18.50 -0.96
C LEU A 202 -4.23 19.22 -0.60
N GLY A 203 -4.22 20.56 -0.65
CA GLY A 203 -3.08 21.38 -0.26
C GLY A 203 -2.60 21.11 1.17
N ARG A 204 -3.52 20.99 2.13
CA ARG A 204 -3.18 20.66 3.53
C ARG A 204 -2.55 19.28 3.64
N ILE A 205 -3.09 18.27 2.96
CA ILE A 205 -2.55 16.90 3.00
C ILE A 205 -1.13 16.89 2.42
N ILE A 206 -0.92 17.50 1.27
CA ILE A 206 0.40 17.55 0.61
C ILE A 206 1.42 18.34 1.43
N ALA A 207 1.01 19.47 2.03
CA ALA A 207 1.88 20.24 2.92
C ALA A 207 2.28 19.45 4.18
N ALA A 208 1.34 18.69 4.77
CA ALA A 208 1.61 17.82 5.93
C ALA A 208 2.60 16.69 5.61
N GLN A 209 2.75 16.31 4.34
CA GLN A 209 3.77 15.36 3.87
C GLN A 209 5.15 16.00 3.66
N GLY A 210 5.32 17.30 3.96
CA GLY A 210 6.62 17.97 3.90
C GLY A 210 6.96 18.59 2.54
N VAL A 211 5.97 18.75 1.65
CA VAL A 211 6.12 19.47 0.38
C VAL A 211 5.70 20.94 0.56
N THR A 212 6.60 21.88 0.29
CA THR A 212 6.29 23.32 0.36
C THR A 212 5.44 23.73 -0.84
N LEU A 213 4.35 24.47 -0.63
CA LEU A 213 3.45 24.91 -1.70
C LEU A 213 3.56 26.41 -1.97
N HIS A 214 3.80 26.77 -3.23
CA HIS A 214 3.77 28.14 -3.75
C HIS A 214 2.66 28.25 -4.79
N LEU A 215 1.47 28.61 -4.33
CA LEU A 215 0.25 28.67 -5.14
C LEU A 215 -0.02 30.10 -5.63
N GLY A 216 -0.77 30.24 -6.71
CA GLY A 216 -1.12 31.54 -7.30
C GLY A 216 0.07 32.27 -7.94
N ASN A 217 1.15 31.56 -8.26
CA ASN A 217 2.39 32.16 -8.74
C ASN A 217 3.02 31.27 -9.84
N ARG A 218 3.86 31.84 -10.70
CA ARG A 218 4.52 31.12 -11.80
C ARG A 218 5.96 31.57 -11.98
N PRO A 219 6.85 30.67 -12.44
CA PRO A 219 8.23 31.04 -12.71
C PRO A 219 8.33 31.94 -13.96
N THR A 220 9.28 32.88 -13.93
CA THR A 220 9.65 33.78 -15.04
C THR A 220 11.05 33.51 -15.57
N ALA A 221 11.91 32.84 -14.80
CA ALA A 221 13.22 32.35 -15.22
C ALA A 221 13.70 31.20 -14.33
N VAL A 222 14.51 30.29 -14.87
CA VAL A 222 15.34 29.34 -14.13
C VAL A 222 16.73 29.95 -13.96
N LEU A 223 17.15 30.13 -12.72
CA LEU A 223 18.46 30.71 -12.39
C LEU A 223 19.54 29.64 -12.54
N THR A 224 20.61 29.94 -13.27
CA THR A 224 21.73 29.03 -13.47
C THR A 224 23.08 29.68 -13.17
N SER A 225 24.08 28.87 -12.83
CA SER A 225 25.48 29.30 -12.83
C SER A 225 25.99 29.50 -14.27
N PRO A 226 27.16 30.15 -14.47
CA PRO A 226 27.78 30.25 -15.79
C PRO A 226 28.09 28.90 -16.47
N GLN A 227 28.09 27.81 -15.71
CA GLN A 227 28.29 26.43 -16.19
C GLN A 227 26.97 25.68 -16.42
N GLY A 228 25.82 26.37 -16.36
CA GLY A 228 24.49 25.78 -16.58
C GLY A 228 23.95 24.97 -15.40
N THR A 229 24.52 25.10 -14.20
CA THR A 229 23.98 24.42 -13.00
C THR A 229 22.80 25.21 -12.45
N VAL A 230 21.66 24.55 -12.23
CA VAL A 230 20.46 25.18 -11.63
C VAL A 230 20.76 25.68 -10.21
N LEU A 231 20.32 26.91 -9.93
CA LEU A 231 20.44 27.60 -8.64
C LEU A 231 19.09 27.96 -8.03
N GLY A 232 18.02 28.00 -8.84
CA GLY A 232 16.68 28.36 -8.38
C GLY A 232 15.74 28.77 -9.49
N VAL A 233 14.61 29.33 -9.12
CA VAL A 233 13.64 29.95 -10.03
C VAL A 233 13.25 31.34 -9.54
N THR A 234 13.06 32.26 -10.48
CA THR A 234 12.47 33.57 -10.22
C THR A 234 10.98 33.51 -10.51
N MET A 235 10.18 34.17 -9.69
CA MET A 235 8.72 34.13 -9.71
C MET A 235 8.13 35.43 -10.27
N THR A 236 6.84 35.42 -10.64
CA THR A 236 6.16 36.61 -11.16
C THR A 236 6.01 37.76 -10.17
N ASP A 237 6.08 37.48 -8.87
CA ASP A 237 6.07 38.51 -7.81
C ASP A 237 7.48 39.05 -7.49
N GLY A 238 8.49 38.65 -8.26
CA GLY A 238 9.88 39.05 -8.07
C GLY A 238 10.63 38.25 -7.00
N THR A 239 9.97 37.32 -6.29
CA THR A 239 10.64 36.44 -5.34
C THR A 239 11.48 35.37 -6.06
N SER A 240 12.43 34.76 -5.34
CA SER A 240 13.24 33.66 -5.88
C SER A 240 13.24 32.48 -4.91
N ILE A 241 13.11 31.27 -5.46
CA ILE A 241 13.14 30.01 -4.71
C ILE A 241 14.42 29.27 -5.10
N GLY A 242 15.31 29.04 -4.13
CA GLY A 242 16.53 28.28 -4.35
C GLY A 242 16.25 26.81 -4.66
N ALA A 243 16.87 26.29 -5.71
CA ALA A 243 16.69 24.91 -6.17
C ALA A 243 17.99 24.38 -6.76
N ASP A 244 18.25 23.09 -6.56
CA ASP A 244 19.33 22.37 -7.23
C ASP A 244 18.81 21.70 -8.53
N MET A 245 17.50 21.48 -8.64
CA MET A 245 16.83 20.90 -9.80
C MET A 245 15.43 21.49 -9.96
N VAL A 246 14.99 21.65 -11.21
CA VAL A 246 13.62 22.08 -11.56
C VAL A 246 12.97 21.01 -12.42
N VAL A 247 11.74 20.62 -12.11
CA VAL A 247 10.94 19.66 -12.90
C VAL A 247 9.70 20.37 -13.42
N PHE A 248 9.49 20.37 -14.73
CA PHE A 248 8.29 20.93 -15.35
C PHE A 248 7.23 19.85 -15.57
N SER A 249 6.03 20.13 -15.08
CA SER A 249 4.83 19.30 -15.24
C SER A 249 3.58 20.19 -15.40
N ILE A 250 3.64 21.11 -16.36
CA ILE A 250 2.60 22.13 -16.59
C ILE A 250 1.59 21.77 -17.68
N GLY A 251 1.56 20.50 -18.09
CA GLY A 251 0.68 20.00 -19.14
C GLY A 251 1.43 19.23 -20.23
N ILE A 252 0.70 18.92 -21.29
CA ILE A 252 1.21 18.19 -22.45
C ILE A 252 0.98 18.99 -23.73
N THR A 253 1.86 18.77 -24.70
CA THR A 253 1.75 19.32 -26.06
C THR A 253 1.69 18.17 -27.06
N ALA A 254 0.63 18.09 -27.86
CA ALA A 254 0.47 17.03 -28.85
C ALA A 254 1.62 17.05 -29.89
N ARG A 255 2.13 15.86 -30.23
CA ARG A 255 3.22 15.68 -31.21
C ARG A 255 2.67 15.58 -32.63
N ASP A 256 2.18 16.72 -33.12
CA ASP A 256 1.52 16.88 -34.43
C ASP A 256 2.46 17.26 -35.58
N GLU A 257 3.78 17.27 -35.35
CA GLU A 257 4.76 17.86 -36.27
C GLU A 257 4.78 17.14 -37.63
N LEU A 258 4.60 15.82 -37.63
CA LEU A 258 4.51 15.00 -38.86
C LEU A 258 3.29 15.37 -39.71
N ALA A 259 2.14 15.57 -39.06
CA ALA A 259 0.89 15.92 -39.72
C ALA A 259 0.94 17.34 -40.29
N ARG A 260 1.46 18.28 -39.49
CA ARG A 260 1.64 19.68 -39.88
C ARG A 260 2.55 19.84 -41.10
N ALA A 261 3.64 19.07 -41.15
CA ALA A 261 4.61 19.13 -42.25
C ALA A 261 4.03 18.73 -43.62
N VAL A 262 2.97 17.92 -43.65
CA VAL A 262 2.33 17.43 -44.89
C VAL A 262 0.95 18.02 -45.14
N GLY A 263 0.54 19.01 -44.34
CA GLY A 263 -0.75 19.69 -44.47
C GLY A 263 -1.96 18.81 -44.10
N ILE A 264 -1.80 17.86 -43.17
CA ILE A 264 -2.96 17.29 -42.47
C ILE A 264 -3.49 18.36 -41.51
N GLU A 265 -4.81 18.42 -41.35
CA GLU A 265 -5.46 19.43 -40.51
C GLU A 265 -5.09 19.25 -39.03
N VAL A 266 -4.77 20.35 -38.36
CA VAL A 266 -4.31 20.38 -36.97
C VAL A 266 -5.09 21.46 -36.21
N ALA A 267 -5.51 21.15 -34.99
CA ALA A 267 -6.34 22.04 -34.19
C ALA A 267 -5.56 23.31 -33.79
N PRO A 268 -6.25 24.44 -33.51
CA PRO A 268 -5.59 25.70 -33.13
C PRO A 268 -4.66 25.60 -31.91
N ARG A 269 -4.95 24.66 -30.99
CA ARG A 269 -4.15 24.39 -29.78
C ARG A 269 -3.18 23.21 -29.94
N GLY A 270 -3.00 22.72 -31.16
CA GLY A 270 -2.23 21.51 -31.48
C GLY A 270 -3.05 20.23 -31.43
N GLY A 271 -2.54 19.19 -32.07
CA GLY A 271 -3.18 17.89 -32.25
C GLY A 271 -3.85 17.71 -33.61
N VAL A 272 -3.74 16.52 -34.17
CA VAL A 272 -4.29 16.14 -35.47
C VAL A 272 -5.80 16.08 -35.40
N VAL A 273 -6.50 16.90 -36.19
CA VAL A 273 -7.96 16.92 -36.20
C VAL A 273 -8.47 15.59 -36.73
N VAL A 274 -9.40 14.99 -35.98
CA VAL A 274 -10.07 13.75 -36.38
C VAL A 274 -11.60 13.84 -36.25
N ASP A 275 -12.30 13.08 -37.08
CA ASP A 275 -13.73 12.82 -36.90
C ASP A 275 -14.01 11.75 -35.83
N GLU A 276 -15.29 11.44 -35.59
CA GLU A 276 -15.72 10.40 -34.64
C GLU A 276 -15.23 8.99 -35.01
N ALA A 277 -14.84 8.75 -36.27
CA ALA A 277 -14.21 7.51 -36.71
C ALA A 277 -12.67 7.55 -36.59
N CYS A 278 -12.12 8.59 -35.97
CA CYS A 278 -10.69 8.87 -35.81
C CYS A 278 -9.92 9.05 -37.14
N ARG A 279 -10.62 9.47 -38.21
CA ARG A 279 -10.02 9.74 -39.53
C ARG A 279 -9.48 11.16 -39.58
N THR A 280 -8.32 11.32 -40.19
CA THR A 280 -7.76 12.66 -40.47
C THR A 280 -8.33 13.25 -41.75
N SER A 281 -7.96 14.49 -42.08
CA SER A 281 -8.30 15.12 -43.37
C SER A 281 -7.65 14.45 -44.59
N ARG A 282 -6.76 13.46 -44.40
CA ARG A 282 -6.12 12.69 -45.48
C ARG A 282 -6.63 11.24 -45.49
N PRO A 283 -7.01 10.70 -46.66
CA PRO A 283 -7.35 9.29 -46.80
C PRO A 283 -6.19 8.40 -46.36
N HIS A 284 -6.52 7.24 -45.78
CA HIS A 284 -5.56 6.24 -45.29
C HIS A 284 -4.64 6.69 -44.15
N VAL A 285 -4.89 7.87 -43.57
CA VAL A 285 -4.18 8.37 -42.40
C VAL A 285 -5.17 8.58 -41.25
N TRP A 286 -4.85 7.96 -40.11
CA TRP A 286 -5.63 7.98 -38.87
C TRP A 286 -4.80 8.60 -37.76
N ALA A 287 -5.46 9.08 -36.70
CA ALA A 287 -4.76 9.51 -35.49
C ALA A 287 -5.51 9.03 -34.23
N ILE A 288 -4.76 8.54 -33.24
CA ILE A 288 -5.31 8.00 -31.99
C ILE A 288 -4.48 8.46 -30.78
N GLY A 289 -5.10 8.44 -29.60
CA GLY A 289 -4.46 8.86 -28.36
C GLY A 289 -4.28 10.38 -28.29
N GLU A 290 -3.33 10.84 -27.47
CA GLU A 290 -3.19 12.26 -27.13
C GLU A 290 -2.81 13.18 -28.32
N VAL A 291 -2.31 12.61 -29.42
CA VAL A 291 -2.04 13.39 -30.64
C VAL A 291 -3.34 13.73 -31.38
N ALA A 292 -4.40 12.93 -31.22
CA ALA A 292 -5.68 13.16 -31.87
C ALA A 292 -6.46 14.28 -31.15
N ALA A 293 -6.97 15.23 -31.94
CA ALA A 293 -7.84 16.30 -31.51
C ALA A 293 -9.27 16.04 -32.00
N ILE A 294 -10.12 15.54 -31.10
CA ILE A 294 -11.55 15.35 -31.36
C ILE A 294 -12.30 16.58 -30.84
N ASP A 295 -13.23 17.11 -31.64
CA ASP A 295 -13.90 18.40 -31.37
C ASP A 295 -12.92 19.54 -31.05
N GLY A 296 -11.75 19.52 -31.71
CA GLY A 296 -10.67 20.50 -31.52
C GLY A 296 -9.92 20.40 -30.18
N ARG A 297 -10.09 19.32 -29.42
CA ARG A 297 -9.47 19.10 -28.10
C ARG A 297 -8.65 17.81 -28.08
N THR A 298 -7.44 17.90 -27.57
CA THR A 298 -6.61 16.74 -27.23
C THR A 298 -6.88 16.32 -25.78
N VAL A 299 -6.86 15.02 -25.50
CA VAL A 299 -7.18 14.48 -24.18
C VAL A 299 -6.02 13.65 -23.64
N GLY A 300 -5.47 14.09 -22.50
CA GLY A 300 -4.36 13.46 -21.78
C GLY A 300 -4.75 12.26 -20.92
N LEU A 301 -5.65 11.40 -21.40
CA LEU A 301 -6.22 10.28 -20.63
C LEU A 301 -6.16 8.97 -21.41
N VAL A 302 -5.90 7.88 -20.69
CA VAL A 302 -5.74 6.55 -21.26
C VAL A 302 -7.06 5.97 -21.78
N ALA A 303 -8.17 6.19 -21.09
CA ALA A 303 -9.47 5.64 -21.50
C ALA A 303 -9.90 6.16 -22.89
N PRO A 304 -9.89 7.49 -23.16
CA PRO A 304 -10.07 8.03 -24.51
C PRO A 304 -9.08 7.47 -25.53
N ALA A 305 -7.79 7.37 -25.17
CA ALA A 305 -6.76 6.85 -26.07
C ALA A 305 -7.04 5.39 -26.50
N ASN A 306 -7.47 4.55 -25.56
CA ASN A 306 -7.82 3.16 -25.82
C ASN A 306 -9.11 3.05 -26.65
N ALA A 307 -10.12 3.90 -26.39
CA ALA A 307 -11.35 3.93 -27.17
C ALA A 307 -11.09 4.36 -28.63
N MET A 308 -10.24 5.37 -28.86
CA MET A 308 -9.80 5.74 -30.22
C MET A 308 -9.08 4.58 -30.93
N ALA A 309 -8.20 3.88 -30.21
CA ALA A 309 -7.51 2.71 -30.75
C ALA A 309 -8.48 1.60 -31.16
N GLU A 310 -9.54 1.38 -30.36
CA GLU A 310 -10.58 0.40 -30.64
C GLU A 310 -11.45 0.77 -31.86
N VAL A 311 -11.80 2.04 -31.98
CA VAL A 311 -12.52 2.57 -33.16
C VAL A 311 -11.68 2.37 -34.42
N VAL A 312 -10.39 2.74 -34.40
CA VAL A 312 -9.53 2.56 -35.59
C VAL A 312 -9.32 1.09 -35.91
N ALA A 313 -9.17 0.21 -34.92
CA ALA A 313 -9.07 -1.23 -35.16
C ALA A 313 -10.32 -1.77 -35.88
N ASP A 314 -11.51 -1.41 -35.42
CA ASP A 314 -12.78 -1.79 -36.05
C ASP A 314 -12.89 -1.24 -37.48
N ARG A 315 -12.60 0.05 -37.68
CA ARG A 315 -12.64 0.69 -39.01
C ARG A 315 -11.66 0.09 -40.00
N LEU A 316 -10.46 -0.29 -39.55
CA LEU A 316 -9.47 -0.97 -40.39
C LEU A 316 -9.91 -2.39 -40.78
N LEU A 317 -10.76 -3.02 -39.99
CA LEU A 317 -11.36 -4.33 -40.29
C LEU A 317 -12.70 -4.24 -41.03
N GLY A 318 -13.14 -3.02 -41.37
CA GLY A 318 -14.35 -2.78 -42.17
C GLY A 318 -15.63 -2.55 -41.38
N GLY A 319 -15.54 -2.35 -40.06
CA GLY A 319 -16.66 -2.03 -39.20
C GLY A 319 -17.08 -0.55 -39.23
N ASP A 320 -18.03 -0.21 -38.36
CA ASP A 320 -18.68 1.10 -38.29
C ASP A 320 -18.60 1.84 -36.95
N ALA A 321 -17.71 1.44 -36.03
CA ALA A 321 -17.55 2.04 -34.71
C ALA A 321 -17.24 3.55 -34.75
N THR A 322 -17.76 4.28 -33.77
CA THR A 322 -17.49 5.71 -33.55
C THR A 322 -17.08 5.97 -32.10
N PHE A 323 -16.31 7.03 -31.89
CA PHE A 323 -15.84 7.45 -30.59
C PHE A 323 -17.00 8.06 -29.79
N PRO A 324 -17.35 7.52 -28.60
CA PRO A 324 -18.57 7.89 -27.89
C PRO A 324 -18.46 9.20 -27.09
N GLY A 325 -17.32 9.88 -27.13
CA GLY A 325 -17.03 11.09 -26.34
C GLY A 325 -15.99 10.86 -25.24
N VAL A 326 -15.72 11.91 -24.47
CA VAL A 326 -14.62 11.94 -23.49
C VAL A 326 -15.14 11.72 -22.07
N ASP A 327 -14.71 10.64 -21.43
CA ASP A 327 -14.87 10.42 -19.98
C ASP A 327 -13.67 11.07 -19.25
N ASP A 328 -13.90 12.26 -18.68
CA ASP A 328 -12.88 13.06 -17.97
C ASP A 328 -12.61 12.60 -16.52
N ALA A 329 -13.19 11.47 -16.10
CA ALA A 329 -13.05 11.02 -14.72
C ALA A 329 -11.59 10.68 -14.38
N THR A 330 -11.15 11.25 -13.27
CA THR A 330 -9.77 11.22 -12.81
C THR A 330 -9.72 10.67 -11.40
N LYS A 331 -8.75 9.77 -11.13
CA LYS A 331 -8.47 9.30 -9.77
C LYS A 331 -6.96 9.31 -9.54
N LEU A 332 -6.51 10.05 -8.53
CA LEU A 332 -5.12 10.09 -8.09
C LEU A 332 -4.95 9.17 -6.87
N LYS A 333 -3.92 8.33 -6.92
CA LYS A 333 -3.45 7.53 -5.77
C LYS A 333 -2.00 7.90 -5.50
N LEU A 334 -1.79 8.99 -4.79
CA LEU A 334 -0.45 9.46 -4.44
C LEU A 334 -0.20 9.26 -2.95
N SER A 335 0.70 8.33 -2.58
CA SER A 335 1.33 8.26 -1.24
C SER A 335 0.42 8.54 -0.04
N GLY A 336 -0.71 7.84 0.04
CA GLY A 336 -1.67 7.98 1.16
C GLY A 336 -2.67 9.13 1.01
N VAL A 337 -2.69 9.80 -0.14
CA VAL A 337 -3.70 10.79 -0.53
C VAL A 337 -4.60 10.19 -1.60
N GLU A 338 -5.89 10.15 -1.31
CA GLU A 338 -6.91 9.73 -2.27
C GLU A 338 -7.63 10.96 -2.81
N VAL A 339 -7.62 11.11 -4.14
CA VAL A 339 -8.41 12.13 -4.84
C VAL A 339 -9.16 11.48 -5.99
N ALA A 340 -10.43 11.80 -6.16
CA ALA A 340 -11.19 11.43 -7.33
C ALA A 340 -12.12 12.57 -7.79
N SER A 341 -12.36 12.66 -9.09
CA SER A 341 -13.31 13.59 -9.72
C SER A 341 -13.93 12.91 -10.94
N PHE A 342 -15.24 13.08 -11.17
CA PHE A 342 -15.98 12.46 -12.27
C PHE A 342 -17.25 13.24 -12.61
N GLY A 343 -17.71 13.12 -13.85
CA GLY A 343 -18.88 13.83 -14.36
C GLY A 343 -18.71 15.35 -14.32
N ASP A 344 -19.82 16.07 -14.21
CA ASP A 344 -19.86 17.50 -13.91
C ASP A 344 -19.54 17.76 -12.44
N ALA A 345 -18.31 17.45 -12.03
CA ALA A 345 -17.87 17.61 -10.66
C ALA A 345 -17.89 19.09 -10.22
N LEU A 346 -17.75 20.03 -11.14
CA LEU A 346 -17.73 21.47 -10.85
C LEU A 346 -19.14 22.09 -10.81
N GLY A 347 -20.19 21.36 -11.21
CA GLY A 347 -21.56 21.88 -11.26
C GLY A 347 -21.73 22.99 -12.29
N ALA A 348 -21.06 22.88 -13.44
CA ALA A 348 -21.12 23.87 -14.51
C ALA A 348 -22.41 23.80 -15.34
N GLY A 349 -23.12 22.67 -15.30
CA GLY A 349 -24.39 22.46 -15.98
C GLY A 349 -25.52 23.31 -15.43
N GLU A 350 -26.44 23.72 -16.30
CA GLU A 350 -27.64 24.45 -15.89
C GLU A 350 -28.51 23.57 -14.97
N GLY A 351 -28.93 24.12 -13.82
CA GLY A 351 -29.72 23.38 -12.84
C GLY A 351 -28.94 22.41 -11.93
N ALA A 352 -27.61 22.39 -11.99
CA ALA A 352 -26.81 21.56 -11.09
C ALA A 352 -26.92 22.04 -9.61
N LEU A 353 -27.14 21.11 -8.69
CA LEU A 353 -27.12 21.31 -7.25
C LEU A 353 -25.93 20.58 -6.62
N GLU A 354 -25.26 21.23 -5.68
CA GLU A 354 -24.08 20.69 -5.00
C GLU A 354 -24.40 20.25 -3.57
N VAL A 355 -24.01 19.03 -3.21
CA VAL A 355 -24.07 18.52 -1.84
C VAL A 355 -22.66 18.27 -1.35
N VAL A 356 -22.24 19.02 -0.32
CA VAL A 356 -20.85 19.09 0.14
C VAL A 356 -20.73 18.69 1.61
N TYR A 357 -19.73 17.86 1.90
CA TYR A 357 -19.22 17.59 3.24
C TYR A 357 -17.73 17.96 3.30
N ALA A 358 -17.32 18.73 4.31
CA ALA A 358 -15.93 19.09 4.51
C ALA A 358 -15.54 18.94 5.99
N ASP A 359 -14.47 18.20 6.26
CA ASP A 359 -13.80 18.12 7.56
C ASP A 359 -12.32 18.52 7.39
N PRO A 360 -11.99 19.80 7.61
CA PRO A 360 -10.63 20.29 7.48
C PRO A 360 -9.63 19.64 8.45
N ALA A 361 -10.07 19.20 9.63
CA ALA A 361 -9.21 18.61 10.65
C ALA A 361 -8.77 17.19 10.27
N ARG A 362 -9.66 16.43 9.61
CA ARG A 362 -9.36 15.12 9.03
C ARG A 362 -8.76 15.20 7.62
N GLY A 363 -8.70 16.40 7.02
CA GLY A 363 -8.27 16.59 5.64
C GLY A 363 -9.25 16.03 4.61
N LEU A 364 -10.55 15.95 4.95
CA LEU A 364 -11.59 15.34 4.13
C LEU A 364 -12.42 16.41 3.42
N TYR A 365 -12.65 16.23 2.12
CA TYR A 365 -13.62 17.00 1.34
C TYR A 365 -14.34 16.06 0.37
N GLN A 366 -15.66 16.05 0.41
CA GLN A 366 -16.49 15.18 -0.39
C GLN A 366 -17.65 15.98 -0.96
N LYS A 367 -17.87 15.87 -2.26
CA LYS A 367 -18.93 16.57 -2.97
C LYS A 367 -19.53 15.67 -4.03
N ILE A 368 -20.84 15.76 -4.16
CA ILE A 368 -21.60 15.21 -5.28
C ILE A 368 -22.43 16.33 -5.91
N VAL A 369 -22.65 16.22 -7.21
CA VAL A 369 -23.44 17.15 -8.00
C VAL A 369 -24.63 16.40 -8.55
N VAL A 370 -25.83 16.94 -8.36
CA VAL A 370 -27.10 16.34 -8.78
C VAL A 370 -27.94 17.33 -9.59
N SER A 371 -28.99 16.85 -10.26
CA SER A 371 -29.98 17.70 -10.95
C SER A 371 -30.77 18.61 -9.99
N ASP A 372 -31.54 19.55 -10.54
CA ASP A 372 -32.33 20.55 -9.81
C ASP A 372 -33.43 19.95 -8.92
N ASP A 373 -33.88 18.74 -9.24
CA ASP A 373 -34.78 17.91 -8.43
C ASP A 373 -34.06 17.04 -7.38
N ALA A 374 -32.74 17.18 -7.25
CA ALA A 374 -31.84 16.44 -6.36
C ALA A 374 -31.81 14.91 -6.55
N ARG A 375 -32.25 14.40 -7.72
CA ARG A 375 -32.35 12.95 -7.97
C ARG A 375 -31.24 12.39 -8.82
N THR A 376 -30.87 13.02 -9.91
CA THR A 376 -29.95 12.46 -10.91
C THR A 376 -28.51 12.82 -10.60
N LEU A 377 -27.60 11.85 -10.52
CA LEU A 377 -26.18 12.10 -10.30
C LEU A 377 -25.52 12.69 -11.56
N LEU A 378 -25.01 13.90 -11.46
CA LEU A 378 -24.32 14.61 -12.55
C LEU A 378 -22.80 14.55 -12.41
N GLY A 379 -22.27 14.36 -11.21
CA GLY A 379 -20.83 14.26 -10.96
C GLY A 379 -20.45 14.24 -9.49
N GLY A 380 -19.16 14.31 -9.21
CA GLY A 380 -18.66 14.43 -7.84
C GLY A 380 -17.15 14.51 -7.73
N MET A 381 -16.67 14.94 -6.56
CA MET A 381 -15.26 14.97 -6.21
C MET A 381 -15.02 14.57 -4.76
N PHE A 382 -13.92 13.85 -4.52
CA PHE A 382 -13.54 13.30 -3.23
C PHE A 382 -12.06 13.54 -2.98
N VAL A 383 -11.71 14.03 -1.79
CA VAL A 383 -10.34 14.28 -1.33
C VAL A 383 -10.19 13.77 0.09
N GLY A 384 -9.11 13.01 0.35
CA GLY A 384 -8.82 12.41 1.65
C GLY A 384 -9.41 11.01 1.81
N ASP A 385 -10.65 10.80 1.35
CA ASP A 385 -11.31 9.50 1.21
C ASP A 385 -12.10 9.46 -0.10
N ALA A 386 -11.61 8.66 -1.06
CA ALA A 386 -12.26 8.45 -2.35
C ALA A 386 -12.89 7.06 -2.46
N GLY A 387 -13.29 6.46 -1.34
CA GLY A 387 -14.08 5.22 -1.28
C GLY A 387 -15.38 5.30 -2.07
N PRO A 388 -16.24 6.33 -1.87
CA PRO A 388 -17.54 6.45 -2.54
C PRO A 388 -17.48 6.54 -4.06
N TYR A 389 -16.35 6.99 -4.62
CA TYR A 389 -16.14 7.08 -6.07
C TYR A 389 -16.46 5.80 -6.82
N SER A 390 -16.06 4.64 -6.26
CA SER A 390 -16.18 3.36 -6.94
C SER A 390 -17.63 2.92 -7.14
N SER A 391 -18.52 3.26 -6.20
CA SER A 391 -19.94 2.92 -6.25
C SER A 391 -20.79 3.98 -6.94
N LEU A 392 -20.39 5.25 -6.90
CA LEU A 392 -21.14 6.36 -7.49
C LEU A 392 -20.86 6.56 -8.98
N ARG A 393 -19.61 6.38 -9.43
CA ARG A 393 -19.25 6.57 -10.83
C ARG A 393 -20.14 5.78 -11.80
N PRO A 394 -20.46 4.49 -11.56
CA PRO A 394 -21.33 3.71 -12.44
C PRO A 394 -22.77 4.27 -12.53
N LEU A 395 -23.20 5.11 -11.58
CA LEU A 395 -24.53 5.73 -11.52
C LEU A 395 -24.57 7.11 -12.19
N LEU A 396 -23.51 7.54 -12.87
CA LEU A 396 -23.47 8.83 -13.56
C LEU A 396 -24.61 8.95 -14.60
N GLY A 397 -25.36 10.05 -14.55
CA GLY A 397 -26.53 10.29 -15.38
C GLY A 397 -27.79 9.52 -14.94
N ARG A 398 -27.81 8.90 -13.76
CA ARG A 398 -28.94 8.11 -13.25
C ARG A 398 -29.49 8.67 -11.94
N GLU A 399 -30.75 8.35 -11.64
CA GLU A 399 -31.38 8.64 -10.37
C GLU A 399 -30.68 7.88 -9.23
N LEU A 400 -30.35 8.60 -8.16
CA LEU A 400 -29.75 8.04 -6.96
C LEU A 400 -30.81 7.27 -6.16
N PRO A 401 -30.52 6.03 -5.72
CA PRO A 401 -31.46 5.22 -4.94
C PRO A 401 -31.84 5.77 -3.55
N ALA A 402 -31.18 6.81 -3.09
CA ALA A 402 -31.31 7.39 -1.76
C ALA A 402 -30.96 8.88 -1.82
N GLU A 403 -31.25 9.59 -0.74
CA GLU A 403 -30.91 11.01 -0.61
C GLU A 403 -29.42 11.25 -0.85
N PRO A 404 -29.03 12.27 -1.65
CA PRO A 404 -27.64 12.50 -2.04
C PRO A 404 -26.64 12.53 -0.86
N SER A 405 -27.01 13.13 0.27
CA SER A 405 -26.16 13.26 1.45
C SER A 405 -25.73 11.91 2.06
N ALA A 406 -26.50 10.84 1.85
CA ALA A 406 -26.18 9.49 2.34
C ALA A 406 -24.90 8.91 1.71
N TYR A 407 -24.50 9.41 0.54
CA TYR A 407 -23.33 8.93 -0.20
C TYR A 407 -22.02 9.60 0.20
N LEU A 408 -22.04 10.53 1.14
CA LEU A 408 -20.85 11.16 1.70
C LEU A 408 -20.42 10.35 2.92
N ALA A 409 -19.23 9.71 2.86
CA ALA A 409 -18.74 8.73 3.84
C ALA A 409 -18.75 9.21 5.29
N ALA A 410 -18.71 10.53 5.52
CA ALA A 410 -18.72 11.11 6.84
C ALA A 410 -20.11 11.32 7.46
N ALA A 411 -21.19 11.10 6.71
CA ALA A 411 -22.57 11.13 7.22
C ALA A 411 -22.98 9.80 7.91
N GLY A 412 -22.09 8.79 7.93
CA GLY A 412 -22.40 7.47 8.49
C GLY A 412 -23.29 6.60 7.59
N GLY A 413 -23.49 6.98 6.33
CA GLY A 413 -24.21 6.17 5.34
C GLY A 413 -23.34 5.08 4.74
N GLU A 414 -23.91 3.89 4.56
CA GLU A 414 -23.28 2.82 3.78
C GLU A 414 -23.23 3.21 2.29
N ALA A 415 -22.14 2.84 1.61
CA ALA A 415 -22.09 2.88 0.15
C ALA A 415 -23.20 2.00 -0.45
N PRO A 416 -23.78 2.35 -1.61
CA PRO A 416 -24.96 1.68 -2.12
C PRO A 416 -24.72 0.16 -2.26
N SER A 417 -25.69 -0.60 -1.76
CA SER A 417 -25.80 -2.05 -1.89
C SER A 417 -26.77 -2.45 -3.02
N GLY A 418 -26.99 -1.56 -4.00
CA GLY A 418 -27.84 -1.81 -5.16
C GLY A 418 -27.12 -2.58 -6.27
N ASP A 419 -27.90 -3.38 -7.02
CA ASP A 419 -27.42 -4.08 -8.20
C ASP A 419 -27.10 -3.09 -9.33
N LEU A 420 -25.91 -3.18 -9.92
CA LEU A 420 -25.50 -2.26 -10.99
C LEU A 420 -26.16 -2.69 -12.32
N PRO A 421 -26.59 -1.76 -13.17
CA PRO A 421 -27.15 -2.11 -14.48
C PRO A 421 -26.05 -2.54 -15.46
N ASP A 422 -26.38 -3.41 -16.42
CA ASP A 422 -25.40 -4.02 -17.34
C ASP A 422 -24.61 -3.00 -18.16
N ASP A 423 -25.25 -1.92 -18.59
CA ASP A 423 -24.63 -0.86 -19.38
C ASP A 423 -23.76 0.10 -18.54
N ALA A 424 -23.71 -0.07 -17.21
CA ALA A 424 -22.88 0.76 -16.36
C ALA A 424 -21.38 0.49 -16.59
N GLN A 425 -20.61 1.57 -16.73
CA GLN A 425 -19.17 1.48 -16.92
C GLN A 425 -18.47 1.02 -15.63
N LEU A 426 -17.91 -0.19 -15.63
CA LEU A 426 -17.20 -0.77 -14.48
C LEU A 426 -15.71 -0.44 -14.50
N CYS A 427 -15.05 -0.61 -15.65
CA CYS A 427 -13.65 -0.29 -15.87
C CYS A 427 -13.48 0.68 -17.04
N SER A 428 -13.24 1.96 -16.79
CA SER A 428 -13.12 2.92 -17.88
C SER A 428 -11.79 2.85 -18.63
N CYS A 429 -10.70 2.45 -17.98
CA CYS A 429 -9.41 2.31 -18.66
C CYS A 429 -9.48 1.33 -19.84
N ASN A 430 -10.21 0.22 -19.67
CA ASN A 430 -10.34 -0.82 -20.68
C ASN A 430 -11.74 -0.86 -21.32
N ASN A 431 -12.56 0.14 -21.06
CA ASN A 431 -13.94 0.25 -21.53
C ASN A 431 -14.78 -1.03 -21.30
N VAL A 432 -14.74 -1.57 -20.07
CA VAL A 432 -15.51 -2.76 -19.66
C VAL A 432 -16.74 -2.37 -18.86
N SER A 433 -17.91 -2.79 -19.30
CA SER A 433 -19.20 -2.61 -18.62
C SER A 433 -19.45 -3.69 -17.55
N VAL A 434 -20.46 -3.50 -16.72
CA VAL A 434 -20.95 -4.53 -15.78
C VAL A 434 -21.46 -5.75 -16.55
N GLY A 435 -22.15 -5.54 -17.68
CA GLY A 435 -22.67 -6.57 -18.56
C GLY A 435 -21.56 -7.43 -19.16
N ASP A 436 -20.43 -6.83 -19.57
CA ASP A 436 -19.27 -7.58 -20.07
C ASP A 436 -18.71 -8.53 -19.00
N VAL A 437 -18.67 -8.08 -17.74
CA VAL A 437 -18.20 -8.91 -16.61
C VAL A 437 -19.21 -10.01 -16.29
N ARG A 438 -20.50 -9.70 -16.23
CA ARG A 438 -21.56 -10.71 -16.04
C ARG A 438 -21.57 -11.75 -17.15
N HIS A 439 -21.41 -11.32 -18.40
CA HIS A 439 -21.31 -12.21 -19.54
C HIS A 439 -20.11 -13.15 -19.40
N ALA A 440 -18.93 -12.62 -19.06
CA ALA A 440 -17.74 -13.45 -18.83
C ALA A 440 -17.92 -14.45 -17.66
N ILE A 441 -18.61 -14.06 -16.60
CA ILE A 441 -18.97 -14.95 -15.49
C ILE A 441 -19.94 -16.03 -15.98
N GLY A 442 -20.95 -15.67 -16.77
CA GLY A 442 -21.90 -16.60 -17.39
C GLY A 442 -21.27 -17.61 -18.35
N GLU A 443 -20.17 -17.22 -19.02
CA GLU A 443 -19.34 -18.11 -19.85
C GLU A 443 -18.38 -19.00 -19.03
N GLY A 444 -18.41 -18.93 -17.69
CA GLY A 444 -17.68 -19.83 -16.79
C GLY A 444 -16.47 -19.23 -16.08
N CYS A 445 -16.27 -17.90 -16.11
CA CYS A 445 -15.20 -17.27 -15.32
C CYS A 445 -15.59 -17.14 -13.84
N THR A 446 -15.05 -18.02 -12.99
CA THR A 446 -15.39 -18.08 -11.56
C THR A 446 -14.32 -17.51 -10.61
N GLU A 447 -13.21 -17.02 -11.15
CA GLU A 447 -12.10 -16.49 -10.36
C GLU A 447 -11.65 -15.12 -10.87
N LEU A 448 -11.17 -14.26 -9.96
CA LEU A 448 -10.77 -12.89 -10.29
C LEU A 448 -9.61 -12.84 -11.29
N GLY A 449 -8.64 -13.76 -11.21
CA GLY A 449 -7.50 -13.80 -12.14
C GLY A 449 -7.94 -14.03 -13.59
N PRO A 450 -8.61 -15.16 -13.89
CA PRO A 450 -9.21 -15.45 -15.19
C PRO A 450 -10.19 -14.37 -15.65
N LEU A 451 -11.02 -13.83 -14.75
CA LEU A 451 -11.97 -12.76 -15.09
C LEU A 451 -11.26 -11.49 -15.55
N LYS A 452 -10.15 -11.11 -14.90
CA LYS A 452 -9.31 -9.99 -15.34
C LYS A 452 -8.64 -10.29 -16.67
N ALA A 453 -8.26 -11.54 -16.94
CA ALA A 453 -7.63 -11.92 -18.21
C ALA A 453 -8.62 -11.84 -19.38
N CYS A 454 -9.85 -12.34 -19.23
CA CYS A 454 -10.84 -12.34 -20.31
C CYS A 454 -11.49 -10.96 -20.52
N THR A 455 -11.84 -10.24 -19.45
CA THR A 455 -12.51 -8.93 -19.55
C THR A 455 -11.54 -7.77 -19.67
N ARG A 456 -10.28 -7.94 -19.24
CA ARG A 456 -9.29 -6.88 -19.01
C ARG A 456 -9.68 -5.89 -17.91
N ALA A 457 -10.75 -6.12 -17.13
CA ALA A 457 -11.12 -5.21 -16.05
C ALA A 457 -9.99 -5.11 -15.01
N GLY A 458 -9.55 -3.89 -14.68
CA GLY A 458 -8.59 -3.66 -13.60
C GLY A 458 -7.14 -4.11 -13.90
N THR A 459 -6.79 -4.33 -15.17
CA THR A 459 -5.42 -4.66 -15.60
C THR A 459 -4.53 -3.43 -15.82
N GLN A 460 -5.11 -2.23 -15.92
CA GLN A 460 -4.37 -0.98 -16.14
C GLN A 460 -4.19 -0.16 -14.84
N CYS A 461 -5.14 0.69 -14.46
CA CYS A 461 -5.02 1.48 -13.22
C CYS A 461 -5.43 0.70 -11.94
N GLY A 462 -6.08 -0.46 -12.09
CA GLY A 462 -6.55 -1.30 -10.98
C GLY A 462 -7.68 -0.71 -10.12
N SER A 463 -8.28 0.43 -10.50
CA SER A 463 -9.27 1.13 -9.68
C SER A 463 -10.57 0.34 -9.44
N CYS A 464 -10.99 -0.43 -10.43
CA CYS A 464 -12.23 -1.21 -10.39
C CYS A 464 -12.08 -2.61 -9.79
N VAL A 465 -10.86 -3.08 -9.48
CA VAL A 465 -10.61 -4.47 -9.01
C VAL A 465 -11.48 -4.85 -7.79
N PRO A 466 -11.65 -4.00 -6.76
CA PRO A 466 -12.53 -4.33 -5.63
C PRO A 466 -13.98 -4.55 -6.05
N LEU A 467 -14.49 -3.71 -6.97
CA LEU A 467 -15.86 -3.80 -7.45
C LEU A 467 -16.06 -4.99 -8.40
N VAL A 468 -15.05 -5.30 -9.24
CA VAL A 468 -15.01 -6.52 -10.07
C VAL A 468 -15.08 -7.76 -9.18
N LYS A 469 -14.31 -7.80 -8.09
CA LYS A 469 -14.36 -8.91 -7.13
C LYS A 469 -15.74 -9.02 -6.48
N LYS A 470 -16.30 -7.90 -5.99
CA LYS A 470 -17.64 -7.89 -5.39
C LYS A 470 -18.72 -8.37 -6.38
N LEU A 471 -18.64 -7.94 -7.64
CA LEU A 471 -19.57 -8.36 -8.69
C LEU A 471 -19.42 -9.86 -8.99
N LEU A 472 -18.18 -10.36 -9.13
CA LEU A 472 -17.90 -11.79 -9.26
C LEU A 472 -18.53 -12.60 -8.12
N ASP A 473 -18.25 -12.23 -6.87
CA ASP A 473 -18.76 -12.91 -5.69
C ASP A 473 -20.31 -12.89 -5.66
N THR A 474 -20.92 -11.77 -6.07
CA THR A 474 -22.39 -11.59 -6.12
C THR A 474 -23.05 -12.45 -7.21
N GLU A 475 -22.51 -12.47 -8.42
CA GLU A 475 -23.06 -13.21 -9.55
C GLU A 475 -22.88 -14.72 -9.39
N LEU A 476 -21.74 -15.17 -8.86
CA LEU A 476 -21.53 -16.58 -8.54
C LEU A 476 -22.55 -17.06 -7.50
N THR A 477 -22.75 -16.27 -6.45
CA THR A 477 -23.79 -16.53 -5.44
C THR A 477 -25.19 -16.61 -6.08
N ARG A 478 -25.53 -15.69 -7.00
CA ARG A 478 -26.83 -15.66 -7.69
C ARG A 478 -27.02 -16.85 -8.64
N ALA A 479 -25.97 -17.28 -9.31
CA ALA A 479 -25.96 -18.45 -10.19
C ALA A 479 -26.04 -19.78 -9.42
N GLY A 480 -26.07 -19.74 -8.08
CA GLY A 480 -25.99 -20.95 -7.25
C GLY A 480 -24.64 -21.65 -7.35
N VAL A 481 -23.63 -20.97 -7.91
CA VAL A 481 -22.25 -21.44 -7.95
C VAL A 481 -21.65 -21.13 -6.60
N GLU A 482 -21.42 -22.18 -5.83
CA GLU A 482 -20.80 -22.07 -4.52
C GLU A 482 -19.41 -21.42 -4.68
N VAL A 483 -19.27 -20.18 -4.20
CA VAL A 483 -17.97 -19.51 -4.16
C VAL A 483 -17.10 -20.35 -3.23
N SER A 484 -16.07 -20.98 -3.81
CA SER A 484 -15.24 -21.94 -3.09
C SER A 484 -14.73 -21.33 -1.80
N ARG A 485 -15.14 -21.93 -0.67
CA ARG A 485 -14.62 -21.60 0.66
C ARG A 485 -13.33 -22.35 0.96
N ALA A 486 -12.81 -23.10 -0.01
CA ALA A 486 -11.63 -23.92 0.14
C ALA A 486 -10.43 -23.10 0.62
N LEU A 487 -9.68 -23.67 1.55
CA LEU A 487 -8.47 -23.08 2.07
C LEU A 487 -7.39 -22.95 0.98
N CYS A 488 -7.24 -23.99 0.15
CA CYS A 488 -6.42 -24.02 -1.05
C CYS A 488 -6.76 -25.25 -1.91
N GLU A 489 -6.06 -25.44 -3.03
CA GLU A 489 -6.21 -26.63 -3.90
C GLU A 489 -6.03 -27.98 -3.19
N HIS A 490 -5.31 -28.00 -2.06
CA HIS A 490 -5.07 -29.21 -1.29
C HIS A 490 -6.19 -29.53 -0.31
N VAL A 491 -6.91 -28.53 0.20
CA VAL A 491 -7.90 -28.67 1.28
C VAL A 491 -9.16 -27.89 0.90
N SER A 492 -10.24 -28.63 0.63
CA SER A 492 -11.51 -28.07 0.14
C SER A 492 -12.34 -27.36 1.21
N LEU A 493 -12.04 -27.58 2.49
CA LEU A 493 -12.68 -26.90 3.62
C LEU A 493 -12.09 -25.51 3.82
N SER A 494 -12.89 -24.57 4.33
CA SER A 494 -12.40 -23.30 4.86
C SER A 494 -11.53 -23.51 6.11
N ARG A 495 -10.89 -22.45 6.63
CA ARG A 495 -10.16 -22.57 7.89
C ARG A 495 -11.12 -22.95 9.03
N SER A 496 -12.26 -22.26 9.11
CA SER A 496 -13.24 -22.47 10.17
C SER A 496 -13.84 -23.88 10.14
N GLU A 497 -14.19 -24.37 8.95
CA GLU A 497 -14.68 -25.73 8.74
C GLU A 497 -13.61 -26.79 9.08
N LEU A 498 -12.36 -26.56 8.68
CA LEU A 498 -11.25 -27.44 9.02
C LEU A 498 -11.03 -27.49 10.54
N PHE A 499 -11.09 -26.34 11.23
CA PHE A 499 -10.93 -26.27 12.68
C PHE A 499 -11.97 -27.13 13.39
N GLU A 500 -13.25 -26.97 13.05
CA GLU A 500 -14.34 -27.76 13.64
C GLU A 500 -14.25 -29.24 13.28
N SER A 501 -13.88 -29.56 12.05
CA SER A 501 -13.75 -30.94 11.59
C SER A 501 -12.62 -31.69 12.33
N VAL A 502 -11.47 -31.04 12.52
CA VAL A 502 -10.35 -31.60 13.31
C VAL A 502 -10.78 -31.85 14.76
N ARG A 503 -11.49 -30.88 15.34
CA ARG A 503 -12.01 -30.97 16.72
C ARG A 503 -13.00 -32.12 16.90
N ILE A 504 -14.02 -32.17 16.05
CA ILE A 504 -15.11 -33.16 16.15
C ILE A 504 -14.59 -34.59 15.94
N LEU A 505 -13.65 -34.77 15.00
CA LEU A 505 -13.06 -36.08 14.73
C LEU A 505 -11.90 -36.43 15.67
N GLY A 506 -11.44 -35.50 16.51
CA GLY A 506 -10.30 -35.70 17.41
C GLY A 506 -8.98 -35.99 16.69
N LEU A 507 -8.74 -35.35 15.54
CA LEU A 507 -7.49 -35.55 14.79
C LEU A 507 -6.33 -34.86 15.51
N SER A 508 -5.23 -35.59 15.71
CA SER A 508 -4.09 -35.14 16.53
C SER A 508 -2.78 -35.00 15.75
N SER A 509 -2.73 -35.41 14.47
CA SER A 509 -1.55 -35.23 13.61
C SER A 509 -1.90 -34.67 12.24
N ALA A 510 -0.95 -33.99 11.60
CA ALA A 510 -1.15 -33.44 10.27
C ALA A 510 -1.32 -34.52 9.20
N GLU A 511 -0.75 -35.72 9.41
CA GLU A 511 -0.97 -36.87 8.54
C GLU A 511 -2.44 -37.27 8.55
N GLN A 512 -3.06 -37.35 9.73
CA GLN A 512 -4.49 -37.66 9.86
C GLN A 512 -5.36 -36.57 9.20
N VAL A 513 -5.00 -35.29 9.37
CA VAL A 513 -5.72 -34.18 8.75
C VAL A 513 -5.61 -34.23 7.23
N MET A 514 -4.41 -34.45 6.69
CA MET A 514 -4.17 -34.53 5.25
C MET A 514 -4.75 -35.78 4.61
N GLU A 515 -4.71 -36.93 5.29
CA GLU A 515 -5.36 -38.16 4.83
C GLU A 515 -6.88 -37.98 4.71
N ARG A 516 -7.48 -37.22 5.63
CA ARG A 516 -8.93 -37.07 5.68
C ARG A 516 -9.48 -35.94 4.82
N PHE A 517 -8.81 -34.80 4.81
CA PHE A 517 -9.31 -33.55 4.22
C PHE A 517 -8.37 -32.95 3.17
N GLY A 518 -7.21 -33.57 2.96
CA GLY A 518 -6.14 -33.05 2.12
C GLY A 518 -5.92 -33.87 0.85
N SER A 519 -5.08 -33.32 -0.04
CA SER A 519 -4.45 -34.04 -1.13
C SER A 519 -2.96 -33.66 -1.23
N GLY A 520 -2.15 -34.57 -1.75
CA GLY A 520 -0.70 -34.35 -1.89
C GLY A 520 0.04 -34.09 -0.57
N LEU A 521 1.13 -33.32 -0.64
CA LEU A 521 1.97 -33.00 0.51
C LEU A 521 1.60 -31.66 1.19
N GLY A 522 0.60 -30.93 0.67
CA GLY A 522 0.22 -29.59 1.12
C GLY A 522 1.21 -28.48 0.70
N CYS A 523 0.73 -27.22 0.72
CA CYS A 523 1.49 -26.01 0.36
C CYS A 523 1.75 -25.08 1.56
N ASP A 524 2.36 -23.93 1.28
CA ASP A 524 2.62 -22.83 2.21
C ASP A 524 1.35 -22.12 2.74
N VAL A 525 0.17 -22.47 2.21
CA VAL A 525 -1.13 -22.02 2.70
C VAL A 525 -1.71 -22.95 3.76
N CYS A 526 -1.89 -24.24 3.44
CA CYS A 526 -2.58 -25.18 4.33
C CYS A 526 -1.70 -25.69 5.47
N LYS A 527 -0.39 -25.86 5.26
CA LYS A 527 0.51 -26.39 6.29
C LYS A 527 0.53 -25.54 7.58
N PRO A 528 0.74 -24.21 7.52
CA PRO A 528 0.73 -23.41 8.74
C PRO A 528 -0.65 -23.34 9.40
N VAL A 529 -1.73 -23.47 8.61
CA VAL A 529 -3.09 -23.48 9.13
C VAL A 529 -3.35 -24.78 9.90
N ILE A 530 -3.00 -25.94 9.34
CA ILE A 530 -3.09 -27.24 10.02
C ILE A 530 -2.27 -27.22 11.31
N ALA A 531 -1.04 -26.70 11.26
CA ALA A 531 -0.19 -26.54 12.43
C ALA A 531 -0.85 -25.67 13.51
N SER A 532 -1.42 -24.52 13.12
CA SER A 532 -2.13 -23.64 14.06
C SER A 532 -3.36 -24.30 14.66
N VAL A 533 -4.16 -25.04 13.87
CA VAL A 533 -5.35 -25.75 14.35
C VAL A 533 -4.94 -26.82 15.37
N LEU A 534 -3.93 -27.65 15.04
CA LEU A 534 -3.44 -28.69 15.93
C LEU A 534 -2.83 -28.12 17.21
N ALA A 535 -2.09 -27.02 17.14
CA ALA A 535 -1.52 -26.36 18.31
C ALA A 535 -2.59 -25.88 19.29
N THR A 536 -3.70 -25.32 18.80
CA THR A 536 -4.82 -24.91 19.65
C THR A 536 -5.54 -26.10 20.29
N GLN A 537 -5.63 -27.24 19.60
CA GLN A 537 -6.40 -28.40 20.09
C GLN A 537 -5.61 -29.33 21.01
N THR A 538 -4.33 -29.56 20.71
CA THR A 538 -3.51 -30.56 21.40
C THR A 538 -2.62 -29.95 22.49
N ASN A 539 -2.46 -28.63 22.48
CA ASN A 539 -1.45 -27.87 23.23
C ASN A 539 -0.05 -28.50 23.20
N GLY A 540 0.23 -29.27 22.14
CA GLY A 540 1.50 -29.95 21.95
C GLY A 540 2.60 -28.96 21.58
N TYR A 541 3.85 -29.33 21.89
CA TYR A 541 4.99 -28.53 21.47
C TYR A 541 5.05 -28.44 19.94
N ILE A 542 5.07 -27.20 19.41
CA ILE A 542 4.78 -26.91 18.00
C ILE A 542 5.79 -27.49 16.99
N LEU A 543 6.93 -28.03 17.45
CA LEU A 543 7.94 -28.67 16.59
C LEU A 543 8.02 -30.20 16.75
N ASP A 544 7.22 -30.80 17.64
CA ASP A 544 7.18 -32.24 17.87
C ASP A 544 6.23 -32.94 16.89
N ALA A 545 6.18 -34.28 16.95
CA ALA A 545 5.21 -35.12 16.24
C ALA A 545 5.05 -34.78 14.74
N GLY A 546 6.15 -34.49 14.06
CA GLY A 546 6.15 -34.18 12.62
C GLY A 546 5.59 -32.80 12.26
N GLN A 547 5.32 -31.91 13.24
CA GLN A 547 4.74 -30.59 12.98
C GLN A 547 5.75 -29.55 12.45
N ALA A 548 7.04 -29.75 12.69
CA ALA A 548 8.06 -28.75 12.33
C ALA A 548 8.14 -28.36 10.83
N PRO A 549 7.95 -29.28 9.86
CA PRO A 549 7.87 -28.91 8.45
C PRO A 549 6.61 -28.13 8.07
N LEU A 550 5.61 -28.08 8.96
CA LEU A 550 4.36 -27.36 8.75
C LEU A 550 4.44 -25.90 9.19
N GLN A 551 5.35 -25.61 10.12
CA GLN A 551 5.51 -24.28 10.69
C GLN A 551 6.06 -23.30 9.66
N ASP A 552 5.64 -22.05 9.77
CA ASP A 552 6.28 -20.97 9.05
C ASP A 552 7.71 -20.72 9.56
N THR A 553 8.47 -19.90 8.85
CA THR A 553 9.87 -19.62 9.16
C THR A 553 10.09 -19.17 10.62
N ASN A 554 9.17 -18.39 11.19
CA ASN A 554 9.34 -17.79 12.50
C ASN A 554 8.99 -18.78 13.61
N ASP A 555 7.86 -19.50 13.49
CA ASP A 555 7.50 -20.56 14.43
C ASP A 555 8.52 -21.71 14.39
N ARG A 556 9.08 -22.03 13.23
CA ARG A 556 10.15 -23.04 13.10
C ARG A 556 11.43 -22.67 13.85
N ALA A 557 11.76 -21.38 13.91
CA ALA A 557 12.94 -20.86 14.58
C ALA A 557 12.66 -20.36 16.01
N LEU A 558 11.41 -20.44 16.49
CA LEU A 558 10.96 -19.82 17.73
C LEU A 558 11.47 -18.38 17.92
N ALA A 559 11.60 -17.64 16.82
CA ALA A 559 12.16 -16.30 16.78
C ALA A 559 11.80 -15.58 15.46
N ASN A 560 11.70 -14.26 15.47
CA ASN A 560 11.41 -13.50 14.26
C ASN A 560 12.66 -13.33 13.40
N MET A 561 12.61 -13.81 12.15
CA MET A 561 13.68 -13.58 11.19
C MET A 561 13.73 -12.11 10.74
N GLN A 562 14.94 -11.57 10.64
CA GLN A 562 15.25 -10.20 10.21
C GLN A 562 15.75 -10.18 8.76
N LYS A 563 15.84 -8.99 8.18
CA LYS A 563 16.19 -8.80 6.75
C LYS A 563 17.55 -9.40 6.35
N ASP A 564 18.48 -9.52 7.28
CA ASP A 564 19.81 -10.05 7.08
C ASP A 564 19.96 -11.53 7.46
N GLY A 565 18.85 -12.20 7.80
CA GLY A 565 18.82 -13.59 8.22
C GLY A 565 19.08 -13.83 9.71
N THR A 566 19.33 -12.78 10.50
CA THR A 566 19.40 -12.86 11.97
C THR A 566 18.01 -12.93 12.60
N TYR A 567 17.93 -13.06 13.91
CA TYR A 567 16.71 -13.26 14.66
C TYR A 567 16.56 -12.22 15.79
N SER A 568 15.32 -12.00 16.22
CA SER A 568 15.03 -11.18 17.40
C SER A 568 14.64 -12.03 18.62
N VAL A 569 15.06 -11.56 19.79
CA VAL A 569 14.79 -12.14 21.11
C VAL A 569 13.96 -11.14 21.90
N VAL A 570 12.74 -11.55 22.26
CA VAL A 570 11.77 -10.70 22.95
C VAL A 570 11.27 -11.42 24.20
N PRO A 571 11.90 -11.19 25.37
CA PRO A 571 11.38 -11.68 26.64
C PRO A 571 9.98 -11.11 26.89
N ARG A 572 9.14 -11.90 27.58
CA ARG A 572 7.84 -11.45 28.04
C ARG A 572 8.02 -10.45 29.19
N VAL A 573 7.24 -9.37 29.15
CA VAL A 573 7.16 -8.35 30.20
C VAL A 573 5.67 -8.10 30.46
N PRO A 574 5.01 -8.93 31.29
CA PRO A 574 3.58 -8.84 31.54
C PRO A 574 3.16 -7.45 32.02
N GLY A 575 2.17 -6.84 31.37
CA GLY A 575 1.71 -5.49 31.71
C GLY A 575 2.78 -4.40 31.62
N GLY A 576 3.92 -4.67 30.95
CA GLY A 576 5.06 -3.75 30.94
C GLY A 576 5.79 -3.61 32.28
N GLU A 577 5.50 -4.47 33.27
CA GLU A 577 6.12 -4.44 34.59
C GLU A 577 7.39 -5.32 34.62
N ILE A 578 8.54 -4.73 34.98
CA ILE A 578 9.83 -5.41 35.01
C ILE A 578 10.65 -5.00 36.24
N THR A 579 11.27 -5.97 36.90
CA THR A 579 12.16 -5.70 38.03
C THR A 579 13.54 -5.19 37.55
N PRO A 580 14.24 -4.37 38.34
CA PRO A 580 15.61 -3.94 38.00
C PRO A 580 16.58 -5.11 37.76
N ALA A 581 16.41 -6.23 38.47
CA ALA A 581 17.23 -7.43 38.29
C ALA A 581 17.01 -8.06 36.90
N LYS A 582 15.77 -8.24 36.45
CA LYS A 582 15.46 -8.75 35.11
C LYS A 582 15.93 -7.78 34.02
N LEU A 583 15.77 -6.47 34.24
CA LEU A 583 16.26 -5.45 33.32
C LEU A 583 17.78 -5.49 33.15
N LYS A 584 18.52 -5.73 34.24
CA LYS A 584 19.98 -5.93 34.20
C LYS A 584 20.36 -7.14 33.35
N VAL A 585 19.68 -8.27 33.51
CA VAL A 585 19.94 -9.48 32.71
C VAL A 585 19.71 -9.21 31.22
N ILE A 586 18.64 -8.51 30.84
CA ILE A 586 18.39 -8.12 29.43
C ILE A 586 19.54 -7.27 28.89
N ALA A 587 20.02 -6.30 29.68
CA ALA A 587 21.14 -5.45 29.29
C ALA A 587 22.44 -6.26 29.10
N GLU A 588 22.76 -7.16 30.04
CA GLU A 588 23.95 -8.03 29.98
C GLU A 588 23.92 -8.94 28.75
N VAL A 589 22.76 -9.55 28.44
CA VAL A 589 22.56 -10.34 27.21
C VAL A 589 22.76 -9.47 25.97
N ALA A 590 22.13 -8.29 25.90
CA ALA A 590 22.27 -7.42 24.74
C ALA A 590 23.73 -7.01 24.50
N GLU A 591 24.49 -6.70 25.55
CA GLU A 591 25.91 -6.37 25.47
C GLU A 591 26.75 -7.57 25.04
N GLN A 592 26.59 -8.73 25.69
CA GLN A 592 27.35 -9.95 25.42
C GLN A 592 27.23 -10.41 23.97
N TYR A 593 26.02 -10.33 23.39
CA TYR A 593 25.75 -10.81 22.03
C TYR A 593 25.73 -9.69 20.99
N GLY A 594 25.98 -8.43 21.38
CA GLY A 594 26.03 -7.27 20.49
C GLY A 594 24.68 -6.94 19.83
N LEU A 595 23.58 -7.16 20.54
CA LEU A 595 22.21 -7.04 20.02
C LEU A 595 21.74 -5.59 20.00
N TYR A 596 21.04 -5.21 18.93
CA TYR A 596 20.33 -3.94 18.87
C TYR A 596 19.12 -3.98 19.80
N THR A 597 18.94 -2.96 20.65
CA THR A 597 17.85 -2.90 21.64
C THR A 597 16.86 -1.79 21.30
N LYS A 598 15.56 -2.12 21.41
CA LYS A 598 14.48 -1.15 21.16
C LYS A 598 13.29 -1.38 22.09
N ILE A 599 12.86 -0.32 22.76
CA ILE A 599 11.57 -0.27 23.45
C ILE A 599 10.45 -0.24 22.41
N THR A 600 9.52 -1.18 22.53
CA THR A 600 8.38 -1.39 21.62
C THR A 600 7.10 -0.73 22.14
N GLY A 601 6.13 -0.51 21.24
CA GLY A 601 4.80 0.00 21.62
C GLY A 601 3.95 -0.93 22.49
N GLY A 602 4.42 -2.17 22.75
CA GLY A 602 3.81 -3.12 23.67
C GLY A 602 4.48 -3.15 25.05
N GLN A 603 5.25 -2.12 25.42
CA GLN A 603 5.96 -2.02 26.70
C GLN A 603 6.98 -3.16 26.93
N ARG A 604 7.67 -3.58 25.87
CA ARG A 604 8.74 -4.60 25.92
C ARG A 604 10.05 -4.08 25.34
N ILE A 605 11.14 -4.77 25.65
CA ILE A 605 12.46 -4.57 25.06
C ILE A 605 12.69 -5.68 24.02
N ASP A 606 12.89 -5.29 22.77
CA ASP A 606 13.20 -6.20 21.66
C ASP A 606 14.71 -6.13 21.39
N MET A 607 15.35 -7.30 21.29
CA MET A 607 16.79 -7.47 21.05
C MET A 607 16.99 -8.11 19.67
N PHE A 608 17.64 -7.43 18.74
CA PHE A 608 17.78 -7.86 17.35
C PHE A 608 19.23 -8.20 17.00
N GLY A 609 19.42 -9.11 16.04
CA GLY A 609 20.74 -9.48 15.52
C GLY A 609 21.29 -10.80 16.07
N ALA A 610 20.48 -11.58 16.79
CA ALA A 610 20.90 -12.88 17.29
C ALA A 610 21.03 -13.88 16.12
N ARG A 611 22.10 -14.65 16.07
CA ARG A 611 22.23 -15.75 15.10
C ARG A 611 21.48 -16.98 15.58
N LEU A 612 21.12 -17.86 14.65
CA LEU A 612 20.30 -19.04 14.95
C LEU A 612 20.90 -19.90 16.06
N GLU A 613 22.21 -20.14 16.02
CA GLU A 613 22.94 -20.95 17.00
C GLU A 613 23.12 -20.26 18.36
N GLN A 614 22.94 -18.94 18.44
CA GLN A 614 23.02 -18.20 19.70
C GLN A 614 21.72 -18.23 20.50
N LEU A 615 20.58 -18.48 19.83
CA LEU A 615 19.27 -18.41 20.47
C LEU A 615 19.16 -19.32 21.71
N PRO A 616 19.59 -20.60 21.71
CA PRO A 616 19.50 -21.43 22.90
C PRO A 616 20.30 -20.89 24.08
N GLU A 617 21.50 -20.36 23.85
CA GLU A 617 22.33 -19.82 24.94
C GLU A 617 21.72 -18.54 25.52
N ILE A 618 21.25 -17.64 24.64
CA ILE A 618 20.54 -16.42 25.05
C ILE A 618 19.30 -16.77 25.87
N TRP A 619 18.46 -17.68 25.39
CA TRP A 619 17.24 -18.06 26.09
C TRP A 619 17.51 -18.81 27.39
N ARG A 620 18.60 -19.58 27.50
CA ARG A 620 19.00 -20.19 28.78
C ARG A 620 19.25 -19.12 29.84
N ILE A 621 20.02 -18.08 29.53
CA ILE A 621 20.29 -16.97 30.46
C ILE A 621 18.98 -16.28 30.88
N LEU A 622 18.08 -16.05 29.94
CA LEU A 622 16.80 -15.38 30.21
C LEU A 622 15.85 -16.25 31.06
N VAL A 623 15.75 -17.54 30.75
CA VAL A 623 14.91 -18.50 31.48
C VAL A 623 15.44 -18.75 32.89
N ASP A 624 16.76 -18.86 33.07
CA ASP A 624 17.40 -18.99 34.38
C ASP A 624 17.13 -17.74 35.26
N ALA A 625 16.93 -16.57 34.65
CA ALA A 625 16.50 -15.34 35.32
C ALA A 625 14.98 -15.23 35.54
N GLY A 626 14.23 -16.28 35.22
CA GLY A 626 12.77 -16.35 35.38
C GLY A 626 12.00 -15.52 34.35
N MET A 627 12.52 -15.37 33.13
CA MET A 627 11.80 -14.77 32.01
C MET A 627 11.28 -15.83 31.05
N GLU A 628 10.09 -15.60 30.50
CA GLU A 628 9.48 -16.44 29.47
C GLU A 628 9.62 -15.79 28.08
N SER A 629 9.36 -16.56 27.03
CA SER A 629 9.24 -16.02 25.69
C SER A 629 8.02 -15.13 25.54
N GLY A 630 8.23 -13.94 24.97
CA GLY A 630 7.14 -13.08 24.56
C GLY A 630 6.38 -13.58 23.31
N GLN A 631 6.82 -14.72 22.74
CA GLN A 631 6.25 -15.39 21.57
C GLN A 631 5.99 -14.44 20.41
N ALA A 632 6.93 -13.51 20.23
CA ALA A 632 6.88 -12.52 19.18
C ALA A 632 6.94 -13.15 17.77
N TYR A 633 7.28 -14.42 17.63
CA TYR A 633 7.33 -15.12 16.35
C TYR A 633 5.96 -15.68 15.94
N GLY A 634 5.15 -16.14 16.90
CA GLY A 634 3.89 -16.82 16.62
C GLY A 634 2.73 -15.88 16.28
N LYS A 635 1.71 -16.45 15.62
CA LYS A 635 0.36 -15.87 15.56
C LYS A 635 -0.37 -16.17 16.86
N SER A 636 -0.07 -15.37 17.89
CA SER A 636 -0.61 -15.52 19.25
C SER A 636 -0.80 -14.17 19.94
N LEU A 637 -1.09 -14.18 21.25
CA LEU A 637 -1.09 -12.97 22.07
C LEU A 637 0.27 -12.27 21.97
N ARG A 638 0.26 -11.06 21.42
CA ARG A 638 1.48 -10.29 21.21
C ARG A 638 1.85 -9.40 22.39
N THR A 639 0.89 -8.88 23.15
CA THR A 639 1.12 -8.00 24.32
C THR A 639 -0.20 -7.63 24.98
N VAL A 640 -0.16 -7.41 26.30
CA VAL A 640 -1.16 -6.65 27.02
C VAL A 640 -0.52 -5.35 27.51
N LYS A 641 -0.88 -4.23 26.87
CA LYS A 641 -0.38 -2.90 27.27
C LYS A 641 -1.21 -2.39 28.45
N SER A 642 -0.58 -1.83 29.49
CA SER A 642 -1.30 -1.19 30.60
C SER A 642 -0.82 0.23 30.87
N CYS A 643 -1.66 1.02 31.53
CA CYS A 643 -1.18 2.18 32.28
C CYS A 643 -0.85 1.76 33.71
N VAL A 644 -0.23 2.66 34.48
CA VAL A 644 0.16 2.40 35.87
C VAL A 644 -1.01 2.30 36.87
N GLY A 645 -2.26 2.36 36.39
CA GLY A 645 -3.47 2.10 37.18
C GLY A 645 -3.65 3.00 38.42
N SER A 646 -4.51 2.54 39.34
CA SER A 646 -4.70 3.15 40.67
C SER A 646 -3.47 3.02 41.58
N THR A 647 -2.51 2.14 41.22
CA THR A 647 -1.26 1.93 41.96
C THR A 647 -0.40 3.19 42.01
N TRP A 648 -0.33 3.95 40.91
CA TRP A 648 0.53 5.16 40.83
C TRP A 648 -0.16 6.39 40.23
N CYS A 649 -1.12 6.22 39.32
CA CYS A 649 -1.74 7.36 38.64
C CYS A 649 -2.78 8.01 39.55
N ARG A 650 -2.69 9.33 39.76
CA ARG A 650 -3.71 10.10 40.50
C ARG A 650 -5.14 10.01 39.94
N TYR A 651 -5.28 9.57 38.69
CA TYR A 651 -6.55 9.39 37.99
C TYR A 651 -6.92 7.91 37.81
N GLY A 652 -6.10 6.99 38.31
CA GLY A 652 -6.38 5.57 38.23
C GLY A 652 -7.56 5.22 39.11
N VAL A 653 -8.56 4.56 38.53
CA VAL A 653 -9.78 4.10 39.20
C VAL A 653 -9.58 2.67 39.69
N GLN A 654 -9.00 1.81 38.86
CA GLN A 654 -8.73 0.40 39.20
C GLN A 654 -7.30 -0.03 38.87
N ASP A 655 -6.92 -1.20 39.38
CA ASP A 655 -5.60 -1.80 39.17
C ASP A 655 -5.47 -2.39 37.75
N ALA A 656 -5.17 -1.51 36.81
CA ALA A 656 -4.93 -1.89 35.42
C ALA A 656 -3.65 -2.72 35.22
N VAL A 657 -2.67 -2.61 36.13
CA VAL A 657 -1.41 -3.36 36.00
C VAL A 657 -1.66 -4.81 36.38
N GLY A 658 -2.27 -5.06 37.54
CA GLY A 658 -2.63 -6.40 37.99
C GLY A 658 -3.54 -7.12 36.99
N MET A 659 -4.58 -6.44 36.50
CA MET A 659 -5.47 -7.00 35.48
C MET A 659 -4.72 -7.29 34.16
N ALA A 660 -3.81 -6.42 33.73
CA ALA A 660 -3.02 -6.67 32.51
C ALA A 660 -2.05 -7.84 32.64
N ILE A 661 -1.39 -7.98 33.79
CA ILE A 661 -0.51 -9.13 34.09
C ILE A 661 -1.34 -10.42 34.05
N PHE A 662 -2.49 -10.44 34.74
CA PHE A 662 -3.39 -11.59 34.76
C PHE A 662 -3.82 -12.00 33.35
N LEU A 663 -4.28 -11.06 32.52
CA LEU A 663 -4.71 -11.36 31.15
C LEU A 663 -3.52 -11.76 30.26
N GLU A 664 -2.34 -11.18 30.44
CA GLU A 664 -1.15 -11.57 29.68
C GLU A 664 -0.71 -12.99 30.00
N GLU A 665 -0.73 -13.36 31.28
CA GLU A 665 -0.44 -14.71 31.74
C GLU A 665 -1.51 -15.68 31.27
N ARG A 666 -2.80 -15.32 31.33
CA ARG A 666 -3.88 -16.22 30.91
C ARG A 666 -3.79 -16.60 29.42
N TYR A 667 -3.56 -15.65 28.53
CA TYR A 667 -3.63 -15.90 27.07
C TYR A 667 -2.26 -16.09 26.40
N ARG A 668 -1.16 -16.19 27.15
CA ARG A 668 0.16 -16.47 26.57
C ARG A 668 0.17 -17.84 25.88
N GLY A 669 0.91 -17.95 24.79
CA GLY A 669 1.02 -19.18 24.00
C GLY A 669 -0.11 -19.47 23.04
N LEU A 670 -1.32 -18.97 23.28
CA LEU A 670 -2.50 -19.35 22.51
C LEU A 670 -2.33 -19.01 21.02
N ARG A 671 -2.26 -20.04 20.18
CA ARG A 671 -2.24 -19.86 18.72
C ARG A 671 -3.62 -19.46 18.21
N SER A 672 -3.64 -18.51 17.29
CA SER A 672 -4.85 -17.87 16.77
C SER A 672 -4.71 -17.58 15.26
N PRO A 673 -5.83 -17.37 14.53
CA PRO A 673 -5.78 -17.10 13.08
C PRO A 673 -4.82 -15.97 12.70
N HIS A 674 -4.70 -14.96 13.57
CA HIS A 674 -3.69 -13.92 13.48
C HIS A 674 -3.25 -13.45 14.88
N LYS A 675 -2.10 -12.77 14.99
CA LYS A 675 -1.67 -12.12 16.24
C LYS A 675 -2.69 -11.08 16.74
N PHE A 676 -2.96 -11.08 18.03
CA PHE A 676 -3.87 -10.13 18.70
C PHE A 676 -3.15 -9.42 19.87
N LYS A 677 -3.65 -8.25 20.28
CA LYS A 677 -3.15 -7.47 21.42
C LYS A 677 -4.31 -7.09 22.33
N LEU A 678 -4.02 -6.92 23.62
CA LEU A 678 -4.93 -6.33 24.59
C LEU A 678 -4.40 -4.98 25.07
N GLY A 679 -5.28 -4.14 25.59
CA GLY A 679 -4.91 -2.96 26.35
C GLY A 679 -5.82 -2.79 27.55
N VAL A 680 -5.23 -2.50 28.72
CA VAL A 680 -5.94 -2.32 29.99
C VAL A 680 -5.66 -0.92 30.53
N SER A 681 -6.67 -0.07 30.56
CA SER A 681 -6.59 1.29 31.08
C SER A 681 -7.31 1.41 32.41
N GLY A 682 -6.62 1.94 33.41
CA GLY A 682 -7.18 2.13 34.75
C GLY A 682 -8.16 3.29 34.86
N CYS A 683 -8.46 4.01 33.77
CA CYS A 683 -9.52 5.01 33.68
C CYS A 683 -9.82 5.41 32.23
N ALA A 684 -10.87 6.20 32.03
CA ALA A 684 -11.32 6.71 30.73
C ALA A 684 -10.31 7.59 29.97
N ARG A 685 -9.18 8.00 30.59
CA ARG A 685 -8.08 8.68 29.89
C ARG A 685 -7.28 7.75 28.98
N GLU A 686 -7.44 6.45 29.16
CA GLU A 686 -7.13 5.47 28.13
C GLU A 686 -5.64 5.40 27.74
N CYS A 687 -4.71 5.63 28.67
CA CYS A 687 -3.28 5.69 28.35
C CYS A 687 -2.69 4.38 27.77
N ALA A 688 -3.43 3.25 27.86
CA ALA A 688 -3.02 1.99 27.26
C ALA A 688 -3.40 1.82 25.77
N GLU A 689 -4.13 2.77 25.18
CA GLU A 689 -4.68 2.66 23.81
C GLU A 689 -5.53 1.38 23.62
N ALA A 690 -6.19 0.91 24.69
CA ALA A 690 -7.17 -0.17 24.74
C ALA A 690 -8.12 -0.23 23.53
N ARG A 691 -8.69 0.89 23.08
CA ARG A 691 -9.60 0.93 21.92
C ARG A 691 -8.87 0.79 20.58
N GLY A 692 -7.55 0.91 20.54
CA GLY A 692 -6.74 0.58 19.36
C GLY A 692 -6.29 -0.89 19.31
N LYS A 693 -6.68 -1.71 20.29
CA LYS A 693 -6.27 -3.12 20.42
C LYS A 693 -7.40 -4.06 20.01
N ASP A 694 -7.04 -5.32 19.77
CA ASP A 694 -7.98 -6.37 19.40
C ASP A 694 -9.04 -6.59 20.50
N ILE A 695 -8.63 -6.39 21.77
CA ILE A 695 -9.49 -6.35 22.96
C ILE A 695 -9.03 -5.18 23.85
N GLY A 696 -9.96 -4.32 24.27
CA GLY A 696 -9.71 -3.18 25.13
C GLY A 696 -10.49 -3.28 26.44
N VAL A 697 -9.83 -3.01 27.56
CA VAL A 697 -10.42 -3.01 28.90
C VAL A 697 -10.20 -1.63 29.51
N ILE A 698 -11.28 -0.96 29.92
CA ILE A 698 -11.22 0.39 30.50
C ILE A 698 -11.99 0.40 31.82
N ALA A 699 -11.31 0.77 32.91
CA ALA A 699 -11.92 0.82 34.23
C ALA A 699 -13.00 1.91 34.31
N THR A 700 -14.09 1.55 34.99
CA THR A 700 -15.13 2.45 35.49
C THR A 700 -15.11 2.43 37.02
N ASP A 701 -15.94 3.28 37.65
CA ASP A 701 -16.14 3.30 39.10
C ASP A 701 -16.89 2.07 39.62
N THR A 702 -17.57 1.33 38.73
CA THR A 702 -18.40 0.17 39.07
C THR A 702 -17.86 -1.16 38.51
N GLY A 703 -16.88 -1.14 37.61
CA GLY A 703 -16.30 -2.35 37.02
C GLY A 703 -15.43 -2.05 35.80
N TRP A 704 -15.58 -2.84 34.75
CA TRP A 704 -14.81 -2.73 33.51
C TRP A 704 -15.70 -2.61 32.28
N ASN A 705 -15.37 -1.66 31.41
CA ASN A 705 -15.89 -1.62 30.05
C ASN A 705 -15.02 -2.47 29.14
N LEU A 706 -15.63 -3.45 28.47
CA LEU A 706 -14.99 -4.34 27.51
C LEU A 706 -15.28 -3.88 26.08
N TYR A 707 -14.21 -3.65 25.33
CA TYR A 707 -14.23 -3.29 23.91
C TYR A 707 -13.58 -4.39 23.08
N VAL A 708 -14.10 -4.66 21.89
CA VAL A 708 -13.62 -5.72 20.99
C VAL A 708 -13.59 -5.29 19.52
N GLY A 709 -12.85 -6.02 18.68
CA GLY A 709 -12.82 -5.76 17.23
C GLY A 709 -11.92 -4.59 16.81
N GLY A 710 -10.99 -4.13 17.65
CA GLY A 710 -10.01 -3.11 17.24
C GLY A 710 -8.78 -3.70 16.57
N ASN A 711 -7.99 -2.88 15.88
CA ASN A 711 -6.64 -3.27 15.46
C ASN A 711 -5.74 -2.08 15.09
N GLY A 712 -4.43 -2.25 15.33
CA GLY A 712 -3.39 -1.55 14.58
C GLY A 712 -3.01 -2.30 13.30
N GLY A 713 -2.76 -1.56 12.20
CA GLY A 713 -2.32 -2.14 10.92
C GLY A 713 -2.58 -1.24 9.70
N TYR A 714 -2.52 -1.85 8.51
CA TYR A 714 -2.77 -1.20 7.22
C TYR A 714 -4.18 -0.58 7.11
N GLN A 715 -5.18 -1.28 7.66
CA GLN A 715 -6.55 -0.79 7.83
C GLN A 715 -6.88 -0.76 9.32
N PRO A 716 -6.55 0.34 10.03
CA PRO A 716 -6.81 0.46 11.46
C PRO A 716 -8.31 0.48 11.74
N ALA A 717 -8.71 -0.04 12.89
CA ALA A 717 -10.07 -0.05 13.39
C ALA A 717 -10.08 0.20 14.89
N HIS A 718 -11.04 0.99 15.37
CA HIS A 718 -11.28 1.13 16.80
C HIS A 718 -12.17 0.00 17.31
N ALA A 719 -11.81 -0.53 18.48
CA ALA A 719 -12.63 -1.49 19.20
C ALA A 719 -13.96 -0.84 19.62
N GLN A 720 -15.01 -1.63 19.47
CA GLN A 720 -16.40 -1.28 19.74
C GLN A 720 -16.79 -1.85 21.11
N LEU A 721 -17.69 -1.15 21.81
CA LEU A 721 -18.10 -1.52 23.15
C LEU A 721 -18.96 -2.79 23.12
N LEU A 722 -18.54 -3.85 23.80
CA LEU A 722 -19.28 -5.11 23.91
C LEU A 722 -20.18 -5.13 25.15
N ALA A 723 -19.62 -4.75 26.30
CA ALA A 723 -20.28 -4.77 27.59
C ALA A 723 -19.66 -3.74 28.55
N GLN A 724 -20.45 -3.28 29.52
CA GLN A 724 -20.08 -2.24 30.47
C GLN A 724 -20.15 -2.74 31.91
N ASP A 725 -19.40 -2.08 32.79
CA ASP A 725 -19.46 -2.23 34.25
C ASP A 725 -19.37 -3.70 34.72
N LEU A 726 -18.50 -4.47 34.07
CA LEU A 726 -18.27 -5.87 34.38
C LEU A 726 -17.41 -6.02 35.64
N ASP A 727 -17.74 -6.99 36.49
CA ASP A 727 -16.80 -7.50 37.49
C ASP A 727 -15.65 -8.29 36.84
N ASP A 728 -14.60 -8.57 37.61
CA ASP A 728 -13.39 -9.24 37.12
C ASP A 728 -13.70 -10.64 36.54
N GLU A 729 -14.58 -11.41 37.19
CA GLU A 729 -14.91 -12.77 36.76
C GLU A 729 -15.67 -12.77 35.43
N THR A 730 -16.68 -11.91 35.31
CA THR A 730 -17.49 -11.76 34.10
C THR A 730 -16.67 -11.20 32.95
N LEU A 731 -15.80 -10.22 33.21
CA LEU A 731 -14.85 -9.69 32.23
C LEU A 731 -14.01 -10.81 31.61
N VAL A 732 -13.40 -11.66 32.46
CA VAL A 732 -12.53 -12.74 32.01
C VAL A 732 -13.32 -13.77 31.20
N ARG A 733 -14.51 -14.18 31.67
CA ARG A 733 -15.38 -15.11 30.93
C ARG A 733 -15.74 -14.58 29.54
N TYR A 734 -16.07 -13.31 29.41
CA TYR A 734 -16.40 -12.72 28.11
C TYR A 734 -15.19 -12.64 27.18
N ILE A 735 -13.99 -12.36 27.71
CA ILE A 735 -12.76 -12.40 26.91
C ILE A 735 -12.44 -13.83 26.48
N ASP A 736 -12.54 -14.83 27.37
CA ASP A 736 -12.33 -16.25 27.04
C ASP A 736 -13.23 -16.68 25.87
N ARG A 737 -14.53 -16.40 25.98
CA ARG A 737 -15.53 -16.69 24.95
C ARG A 737 -15.22 -15.97 23.65
N TYR A 738 -14.95 -14.68 23.69
CA TYR A 738 -14.65 -13.89 22.50
C TYR A 738 -13.40 -14.40 21.77
N VAL A 739 -12.31 -14.65 22.49
CA VAL A 739 -11.05 -15.15 21.91
C VAL A 739 -11.25 -16.54 21.32
N MET A 740 -11.89 -17.46 22.04
CA MET A 740 -12.10 -18.82 21.53
C MET A 740 -13.09 -18.85 20.37
N TYR A 741 -14.13 -18.03 20.40
CA TYR A 741 -15.05 -17.92 19.28
C TYR A 741 -14.36 -17.38 18.02
N TYR A 742 -13.51 -16.36 18.15
CA TYR A 742 -12.65 -15.87 17.07
C TYR A 742 -11.69 -16.95 16.56
N VAL A 743 -11.03 -17.69 17.47
CA VAL A 743 -10.10 -18.76 17.10
C VAL A 743 -10.79 -19.88 16.31
N ARG A 744 -12.05 -20.20 16.64
CA ARG A 744 -12.85 -21.21 15.95
C ARG A 744 -13.33 -20.74 14.57
N THR A 745 -13.85 -19.52 14.49
CA THR A 745 -14.68 -19.09 13.35
C THR A 745 -13.99 -18.18 12.35
N ALA A 746 -12.88 -17.52 12.71
CA ALA A 746 -12.20 -16.62 11.78
C ALA A 746 -11.43 -17.37 10.68
N GLU A 747 -11.32 -16.74 9.52
CA GLU A 747 -10.60 -17.26 8.37
C GLU A 747 -9.08 -17.02 8.46
N ARG A 748 -8.33 -17.62 7.54
CA ARG A 748 -6.86 -17.57 7.51
C ARG A 748 -6.34 -16.12 7.55
N LEU A 749 -5.47 -15.83 8.53
CA LEU A 749 -4.83 -14.52 8.73
C LEU A 749 -5.80 -13.34 8.90
N GLN A 750 -7.08 -13.61 9.18
CA GLN A 750 -8.10 -12.58 9.38
C GLN A 750 -7.89 -11.90 10.75
N ARG A 751 -7.94 -10.56 10.78
CA ARG A 751 -7.88 -9.78 12.02
C ARG A 751 -9.26 -9.76 12.69
N THR A 752 -9.30 -9.66 14.02
CA THR A 752 -10.55 -9.60 14.81
C THR A 752 -11.53 -8.54 14.29
N ALA A 753 -11.06 -7.35 13.93
CA ALA A 753 -11.89 -6.30 13.35
C ALA A 753 -12.66 -6.76 12.09
N ARG A 754 -11.95 -7.37 11.14
CA ARG A 754 -12.52 -7.81 9.86
C ARG A 754 -13.42 -9.03 10.05
N TRP A 755 -12.98 -9.96 10.91
CA TRP A 755 -13.82 -11.08 11.31
C TRP A 755 -15.16 -10.63 11.90
N GLN A 756 -15.15 -9.66 12.81
CA GLN A 756 -16.37 -9.13 13.40
C GLN A 756 -17.25 -8.43 12.37
N GLU A 757 -16.67 -7.66 11.44
CA GLU A 757 -17.42 -7.01 10.35
C GLU A 757 -18.06 -8.01 9.38
N ASP A 758 -17.38 -9.13 9.11
CA ASP A 758 -17.83 -10.17 8.17
C ASP A 758 -18.90 -11.10 8.77
N LEU A 759 -19.09 -11.10 10.10
CA LEU A 759 -20.15 -11.88 10.74
C LEU A 759 -21.53 -11.30 10.41
N PRO A 760 -22.52 -12.12 10.05
CA PRO A 760 -23.90 -11.65 9.94
C PRO A 760 -24.36 -11.03 11.27
N GLY A 761 -24.81 -9.78 11.25
CA GLY A 761 -25.17 -9.02 12.47
C GLY A 761 -23.98 -8.36 13.18
N GLY A 762 -22.75 -8.56 12.71
CA GLY A 762 -21.56 -7.85 13.17
C GLY A 762 -21.30 -7.98 14.68
N LEU A 763 -21.17 -6.84 15.36
CA LEU A 763 -20.99 -6.78 16.81
C LEU A 763 -22.19 -7.34 17.58
N ASP A 764 -23.41 -7.14 17.10
CA ASP A 764 -24.62 -7.60 17.80
C ASP A 764 -24.63 -9.13 17.87
N HIS A 765 -24.27 -9.81 16.78
CA HIS A 765 -24.10 -11.26 16.79
C HIS A 765 -22.99 -11.72 17.75
N VAL A 766 -21.86 -11.01 17.79
CA VAL A 766 -20.80 -11.30 18.78
C VAL A 766 -21.34 -11.17 20.20
N LYS A 767 -22.16 -10.16 20.48
CA LYS A 767 -22.78 -9.94 21.79
C LYS A 767 -23.76 -11.06 22.15
N GLU A 768 -24.63 -11.46 21.23
CA GLU A 768 -25.55 -12.58 21.42
C GLU A 768 -24.80 -13.88 21.76
N VAL A 769 -23.72 -14.19 21.06
CA VAL A 769 -22.93 -15.41 21.31
C VAL A 769 -22.11 -15.31 22.60
N VAL A 770 -21.40 -14.19 22.82
CA VAL A 770 -20.44 -14.05 23.92
C VAL A 770 -21.13 -13.72 25.24
N CYS A 771 -22.10 -12.82 25.24
CA CYS A 771 -22.75 -12.35 26.47
C CYS A 771 -24.01 -13.17 26.79
N GLU A 772 -24.80 -13.51 25.78
CA GLU A 772 -26.14 -14.10 25.96
C GLU A 772 -26.16 -15.62 25.73
N ASP A 773 -25.04 -16.20 25.31
CA ASP A 773 -24.88 -17.63 25.00
C ASP A 773 -25.94 -18.14 24.02
N SER A 774 -26.26 -17.36 22.98
CA SER A 774 -27.32 -17.68 22.03
C SER A 774 -27.14 -19.02 21.30
N LEU A 775 -25.90 -19.52 21.23
CA LEU A 775 -25.54 -20.81 20.64
C LEU A 775 -25.40 -21.96 21.66
N GLY A 776 -25.46 -21.68 22.96
CA GLY A 776 -25.29 -22.69 24.03
C GLY A 776 -23.88 -23.29 24.11
N ILE A 777 -22.85 -22.55 23.70
CA ILE A 777 -21.44 -23.00 23.62
C ILE A 777 -20.52 -22.29 24.62
N ALA A 778 -21.01 -21.34 25.43
CA ALA A 778 -20.18 -20.56 26.33
C ALA A 778 -19.33 -21.42 27.27
N ALA A 779 -19.93 -22.45 27.89
CA ALA A 779 -19.22 -23.35 28.79
C ALA A 779 -18.12 -24.16 28.07
N GLU A 780 -18.34 -24.52 26.80
CA GLU A 780 -17.34 -25.21 25.98
C GLU A 780 -16.15 -24.29 25.65
N LEU A 781 -16.43 -23.03 25.29
CA LEU A 781 -15.40 -22.03 25.00
C LEU A 781 -14.55 -21.72 26.26
N GLU A 782 -15.19 -21.57 27.42
CA GLU A 782 -14.52 -21.37 28.70
C GLU A 782 -13.65 -22.60 29.07
N ALA A 783 -14.15 -23.81 28.88
CA ALA A 783 -13.39 -25.04 29.16
C ALA A 783 -12.18 -25.22 28.24
N ALA A 784 -12.32 -24.86 26.96
CA ALA A 784 -11.21 -24.86 26.00
C ALA A 784 -10.11 -23.88 26.42
N MET A 785 -10.47 -22.68 26.89
CA MET A 785 -9.51 -21.72 27.43
C MET A 785 -8.86 -22.20 28.72
N ALA A 786 -9.63 -22.78 29.65
CA ALA A 786 -9.09 -23.35 30.87
C ALA A 786 -8.05 -24.44 30.58
N THR A 787 -8.34 -25.32 29.63
CA THR A 787 -7.40 -26.37 29.18
C THR A 787 -6.08 -25.76 28.68
N HIS A 788 -6.15 -24.71 27.86
CA HIS A 788 -4.96 -23.99 27.38
C HIS A 788 -4.15 -23.40 28.53
N VAL A 789 -4.82 -22.73 29.47
CA VAL A 789 -4.18 -22.10 30.65
C VAL A 789 -3.48 -23.15 31.51
N ASP A 790 -4.16 -24.27 31.80
CA ASP A 790 -3.69 -25.32 32.71
C ASP A 790 -2.51 -26.12 32.14
N THR A 791 -2.38 -26.16 30.81
CA THR A 791 -1.36 -26.97 30.12
C THR A 791 -0.26 -26.14 29.45
N TYR A 792 -0.28 -24.82 29.59
CA TYR A 792 0.71 -23.94 28.98
C TYR A 792 2.14 -24.24 29.46
N VAL A 793 3.07 -24.32 28.52
CA VAL A 793 4.51 -24.40 28.76
C VAL A 793 5.22 -23.43 27.83
N ASP A 794 6.20 -22.68 28.35
CA ASP A 794 7.05 -21.83 27.52
C ASP A 794 7.89 -22.67 26.54
N GLU A 795 7.79 -22.32 25.25
CA GLU A 795 8.40 -23.09 24.16
C GLU A 795 9.94 -23.08 24.25
N TRP A 796 10.55 -22.01 24.77
CA TRP A 796 11.99 -21.96 24.95
C TRP A 796 12.45 -22.77 26.16
N ALA A 797 11.75 -22.68 27.30
CA ALA A 797 12.00 -23.55 28.44
C ALA A 797 11.87 -25.04 28.05
N ALA A 798 10.84 -25.40 27.29
CA ALA A 798 10.63 -26.74 26.75
C ALA A 798 11.73 -27.15 25.75
N THR A 799 12.23 -26.22 24.93
CA THR A 799 13.35 -26.46 24.02
C THR A 799 14.63 -26.77 24.78
N LEU A 800 14.95 -25.97 25.80
CA LEU A 800 16.18 -26.07 26.59
C LEU A 800 16.24 -27.37 27.39
N ALA A 801 15.09 -27.90 27.79
CA ALA A 801 14.98 -29.16 28.54
C ALA A 801 15.21 -30.42 27.66
N ASP A 802 15.22 -30.29 26.33
CA ASP A 802 15.28 -31.43 25.41
C ASP A 802 16.48 -31.32 24.42
N PRO A 803 17.48 -32.20 24.54
CA PRO A 803 18.64 -32.23 23.65
C PRO A 803 18.32 -32.38 22.15
N ASP A 804 17.22 -33.06 21.80
CA ASP A 804 16.82 -33.24 20.40
C ASP A 804 16.15 -31.99 19.83
N ARG A 805 15.41 -31.23 20.64
CA ARG A 805 14.88 -29.91 20.23
C ARG A 805 16.02 -28.91 20.01
N LEU A 806 17.05 -28.93 20.85
CA LEU A 806 18.23 -28.06 20.72
C LEU A 806 19.01 -28.25 19.41
N ARG A 807 19.03 -29.47 18.86
CA ARG A 807 19.75 -29.77 17.60
C ARG A 807 19.26 -28.97 16.40
N ARG A 808 18.08 -28.34 16.48
CA ARG A 808 17.46 -27.57 15.39
C ARG A 808 18.03 -26.16 15.25
N PHE A 809 18.69 -25.64 16.28
CA PHE A 809 19.19 -24.27 16.34
C PHE A 809 20.67 -24.23 15.98
N ARG A 810 20.99 -24.51 14.70
CA ARG A 810 22.36 -24.56 14.18
C ARG A 810 22.40 -23.90 12.80
N SER A 811 23.41 -23.07 12.54
CA SER A 811 23.57 -22.42 11.23
C SER A 811 23.92 -23.41 10.12
N PHE A 812 24.79 -24.38 10.39
CA PHE A 812 25.16 -25.44 9.45
C PHE A 812 25.12 -26.82 10.12
N VAL A 813 24.49 -27.80 9.47
CA VAL A 813 24.39 -29.18 10.00
C VAL A 813 25.77 -29.78 10.27
N ASN A 814 26.72 -29.53 9.37
CA ASN A 814 28.08 -30.11 9.43
C ASN A 814 29.08 -29.24 10.22
N ALA A 815 28.68 -28.03 10.62
CA ALA A 815 29.54 -27.07 11.31
C ALA A 815 28.71 -26.22 12.28
N PRO A 816 28.16 -26.85 13.35
CA PRO A 816 27.14 -26.25 14.21
C PRO A 816 27.59 -24.96 14.91
N ASP A 817 28.88 -24.84 15.20
CA ASP A 817 29.48 -23.71 15.90
C ASP A 817 30.02 -22.63 14.94
N THR A 818 29.88 -22.80 13.64
CA THR A 818 30.36 -21.85 12.63
C THR A 818 29.30 -20.79 12.35
N ALA A 819 29.65 -19.52 12.61
CA ALA A 819 28.80 -18.38 12.28
C ALA A 819 28.62 -18.24 10.75
N ASP A 820 27.44 -17.79 10.31
CA ASP A 820 27.20 -17.50 8.90
C ASP A 820 28.00 -16.25 8.46
N PRO A 821 29.00 -16.38 7.56
CA PRO A 821 29.86 -15.26 7.16
C PRO A 821 29.12 -14.19 6.36
N ARG A 822 27.86 -14.43 5.97
CA ARG A 822 27.01 -13.46 5.26
C ARG A 822 26.34 -12.44 6.20
N VAL A 823 26.32 -12.72 7.50
CA VAL A 823 25.81 -11.81 8.53
C VAL A 823 26.89 -10.77 8.82
N SER A 824 26.59 -9.52 8.48
CA SER A 824 27.59 -8.48 8.43
C SER A 824 26.99 -7.19 8.99
N THR A 825 27.63 -6.58 9.99
CA THR A 825 27.05 -5.47 10.76
C THR A 825 27.94 -4.22 10.79
N VAL A 826 27.32 -3.07 11.03
CA VAL A 826 27.98 -1.77 11.24
C VAL A 826 27.41 -1.07 12.48
N ARG A 827 28.16 -0.12 13.04
CA ARG A 827 27.71 0.68 14.18
C ARG A 827 27.00 1.95 13.71
N GLU A 828 25.78 2.17 14.21
CA GLU A 828 25.01 3.38 13.95
C GLU A 828 24.23 3.78 15.20
N ARG A 829 24.24 5.07 15.56
CA ARG A 829 23.59 5.59 16.79
C ARG A 829 24.01 4.84 18.07
N GLY A 830 25.26 4.42 18.14
CA GLY A 830 25.82 3.67 19.28
C GLY A 830 25.46 2.17 19.33
N GLN A 831 24.62 1.67 18.41
CA GLN A 831 24.17 0.27 18.40
C GLN A 831 24.63 -0.45 17.13
N SER A 832 24.60 -1.78 17.15
CA SER A 832 24.85 -2.60 15.95
C SER A 832 23.64 -2.59 15.03
N ARG A 833 23.83 -2.59 13.71
CA ARG A 833 22.76 -2.83 12.73
C ARG A 833 23.29 -3.62 11.53
N PRO A 834 22.41 -4.26 10.75
CA PRO A 834 22.82 -4.91 9.50
C PRO A 834 23.48 -3.91 8.53
N ALA A 835 24.56 -4.34 7.89
CA ALA A 835 25.23 -3.56 6.85
C ALA A 835 24.39 -3.54 5.56
N GLY A 836 24.22 -2.35 4.97
CA GLY A 836 23.60 -2.14 3.67
C GLY A 836 24.45 -2.73 2.53
N ARG A 837 23.89 -2.77 1.32
CA ARG A 837 24.60 -3.35 0.16
C ARG A 837 25.90 -2.63 -0.14
N ASP A 838 25.89 -1.30 -0.15
CA ASP A 838 27.06 -0.48 -0.48
C ASP A 838 28.14 -0.53 0.63
N GLU A 839 27.73 -0.76 1.87
CA GLU A 839 28.66 -0.89 3.01
C GLU A 839 29.39 -2.24 3.01
N ARG A 840 28.80 -3.27 2.39
CA ARG A 840 29.40 -4.60 2.23
C ARG A 840 30.50 -4.63 1.16
N SER A 841 30.46 -3.73 0.18
CA SER A 841 31.45 -3.67 -0.90
C SER A 841 32.69 -2.85 -0.56
N ASP A 842 32.56 -1.78 0.24
CA ASP A 842 33.60 -0.75 0.37
C ASP A 842 34.03 -0.40 1.81
N GLY A 843 33.49 -1.07 2.85
CA GLY A 843 33.68 -0.67 4.26
C GLY A 843 34.26 -1.72 5.20
N PRO A 844 34.75 -1.32 6.40
CA PRO A 844 35.09 -2.24 7.47
C PRO A 844 33.79 -2.81 8.07
N VAL A 845 33.40 -4.00 7.63
CA VAL A 845 32.22 -4.69 8.14
C VAL A 845 32.62 -5.68 9.23
N LEU A 846 31.86 -5.72 10.32
CA LEU A 846 32.03 -6.73 11.36
C LEU A 846 31.32 -8.01 10.93
N VAL A 847 32.10 -9.04 10.61
CA VAL A 847 31.62 -10.39 10.26
C VAL A 847 31.47 -11.28 11.51
N ALA A 848 32.03 -10.86 12.65
CA ALA A 848 31.91 -11.51 13.95
C ALA A 848 31.87 -10.48 15.09
N GLY A 849 31.48 -10.93 16.30
CA GLY A 849 31.39 -10.10 17.51
C GLY A 849 32.70 -9.41 17.90
N THR A 850 32.64 -8.54 18.91
CA THR A 850 33.76 -7.66 19.31
C THR A 850 34.97 -8.38 19.93
N SER A 851 34.93 -9.70 20.08
CA SER A 851 36.02 -10.50 20.65
C SER A 851 36.30 -11.73 19.78
N ILE A 852 37.55 -11.83 19.31
CA ILE A 852 38.09 -13.06 18.70
C ILE A 852 38.85 -13.80 19.80
N PRO A 853 38.40 -14.98 20.26
CA PRO A 853 39.13 -15.75 21.26
C PRO A 853 40.36 -16.38 20.60
N ILE A 854 41.56 -15.89 20.94
CA ILE A 854 42.83 -16.54 20.56
C ILE A 854 43.54 -17.03 21.83
N GLY A 855 43.47 -18.35 22.07
CA GLY A 855 44.39 -19.12 22.92
C GLY A 855 44.35 -18.88 24.44
N PRO A 856 44.92 -19.80 25.25
CA PRO A 856 44.85 -19.74 26.71
C PRO A 856 45.85 -18.72 27.26
N GLY A 857 45.38 -17.49 27.47
CA GLY A 857 46.15 -16.37 28.00
C GLY A 857 45.51 -15.05 27.56
N ALA A 858 44.38 -14.71 28.16
CA ALA A 858 43.53 -13.60 27.74
C ALA A 858 44.26 -12.24 27.70
N VAL A 859 44.42 -11.69 26.49
CA VAL A 859 44.63 -10.26 26.25
C VAL A 859 43.52 -9.78 25.32
N SER A 860 42.67 -8.90 25.83
CA SER A 860 41.65 -8.19 25.04
C SER A 860 42.35 -7.23 24.08
N VAL A 861 42.34 -7.53 22.78
CA VAL A 861 42.80 -6.58 21.76
C VAL A 861 41.65 -5.62 21.47
N VAL A 862 41.75 -4.40 22.02
CA VAL A 862 40.91 -3.26 21.62
C VAL A 862 41.41 -2.78 20.25
N GLY A 863 40.55 -2.83 19.22
CA GLY A 863 40.82 -2.25 17.90
C GLY A 863 41.02 -0.72 17.95
N PRO A 864 41.57 -0.10 16.88
CA PRO A 864 42.24 1.19 16.95
C PRO A 864 41.32 2.30 17.47
N SER A 865 41.86 3.07 18.41
CA SER A 865 41.22 4.21 19.06
C SER A 865 40.66 5.22 18.05
N ALA A 866 39.34 5.29 17.93
CA ALA A 866 38.71 6.58 17.67
C ALA A 866 38.84 7.37 18.96
N SER A 867 39.55 8.50 18.90
CA SER A 867 39.74 9.43 20.00
C SER A 867 38.40 9.78 20.67
N VAL A 868 38.18 9.24 21.86
CA VAL A 868 37.18 9.74 22.80
C VAL A 868 37.70 11.09 23.32
N PRO A 869 36.97 12.22 23.22
CA PRO A 869 37.34 13.40 23.99
C PRO A 869 37.21 13.05 25.47
N ALA A 870 38.26 13.31 26.24
CA ALA A 870 38.32 13.03 27.67
C ALA A 870 37.04 13.49 28.39
N PRO A 871 36.54 12.74 29.40
CA PRO A 871 35.38 13.18 30.16
C PRO A 871 35.74 14.51 30.81
N ALA A 872 34.91 15.53 30.57
CA ALA A 872 34.98 16.77 31.31
C ALA A 872 34.92 16.42 32.80
N THR A 873 36.01 16.70 33.51
CA THR A 873 36.06 16.66 34.97
C THR A 873 34.89 17.49 35.48
N LEU A 874 33.91 16.82 36.09
CA LEU A 874 32.89 17.46 36.90
C LEU A 874 33.61 18.28 37.98
N ALA A 875 33.55 19.60 37.84
CA ALA A 875 33.95 20.51 38.88
C ALA A 875 33.08 20.23 40.12
N PRO A 876 33.66 20.19 41.34
CA PRO A 876 32.89 19.99 42.54
C PRO A 876 31.96 21.19 42.75
N PHE A 877 30.66 20.91 42.90
CA PHE A 877 29.69 21.87 43.41
C PHE A 877 30.14 22.32 44.81
N ALA A 878 30.62 23.55 44.92
CA ALA A 878 30.78 24.25 46.18
C ALA A 878 29.48 25.03 46.51
N PRO A 879 29.12 25.18 47.80
CA PRO A 879 27.78 25.51 48.22
C PRO A 879 27.52 27.03 48.17
N SER A 880 26.40 27.44 47.60
CA SER A 880 25.84 28.77 47.84
C SER A 880 25.06 28.76 49.15
N GLY A 881 25.71 29.23 50.21
CA GLY A 881 25.10 29.52 51.50
C GLY A 881 25.29 30.97 51.90
N SER A 882 24.29 31.48 52.63
CA SER A 882 24.16 32.79 53.31
C SER A 882 23.65 33.94 52.43
N ALA A 883 22.69 34.76 52.85
CA ALA A 883 21.87 34.86 54.07
C ALA A 883 20.60 35.64 53.68
N GLY A 884 19.42 35.32 54.22
CA GLY A 884 18.84 36.04 55.36
C GLY A 884 18.10 37.32 54.89
N SER A 885 16.88 37.66 55.29
CA SER A 885 16.04 37.24 56.41
C SER A 885 14.65 37.87 56.20
N SER A 886 13.63 37.30 56.88
CA SER A 886 12.49 37.98 57.55
C SER A 886 11.56 38.89 56.73
N ALA A 887 10.24 38.97 56.91
CA ALA A 887 9.26 38.33 57.80
C ALA A 887 7.86 38.86 57.41
N SER A 888 6.82 38.21 57.93
CA SER A 888 5.43 38.69 58.17
C SER A 888 4.59 39.11 56.97
N ALA A 889 3.51 38.40 56.60
CA ALA A 889 2.21 38.24 57.27
C ALA A 889 1.17 39.32 56.91
N ALA A 890 -0.06 38.82 56.68
CA ALA A 890 -1.38 39.47 56.78
C ALA A 890 -2.00 40.19 55.55
N SER A 891 -3.06 39.50 55.06
CA SER A 891 -4.44 39.95 54.86
C SER A 891 -4.86 40.96 53.77
N ALA A 892 -5.76 40.45 52.93
CA ALA A 892 -7.11 40.97 52.62
C ALA A 892 -7.33 42.20 51.69
N VAL A 893 -7.97 41.92 50.53
CA VAL A 893 -9.25 42.45 49.94
C VAL A 893 -9.48 43.98 49.85
N PRO A 894 -10.28 44.56 48.92
CA PRO A 894 -10.42 44.43 47.45
C PRO A 894 -10.35 45.82 46.74
N GLY A 895 -10.57 45.91 45.43
CA GLY A 895 -10.89 47.20 44.78
C GLY A 895 -10.96 47.15 43.26
N SER A 896 -12.16 47.41 42.73
CA SER A 896 -12.60 47.44 41.35
C SER A 896 -12.13 48.66 40.53
N GLU A 897 -12.39 48.57 39.23
CA GLU A 897 -12.65 49.63 38.22
C GLU A 897 -11.57 49.84 37.14
N ALA A 898 -11.77 49.17 35.99
CA ALA A 898 -11.96 49.75 34.65
C ALA A 898 -12.07 48.63 33.61
#